data_AF-A0A2S5WZ10-F1
#
_entry.id   AF-A0A2S5WZ10-F1
#
_cell.length_a   1.000
_cell.length_b   1.000
_cell.length_c   1.000
_cell.angle_alpha   90.00
_cell.angle_beta   90.00
_cell.angle_gamma   90.00
#
_symmetry.space_group_name_H-M   'P 1'
#
loop_
_entity.id
_entity.type
_entity.pdbx_description
1 polymer ?
#
loop_
_entity_poly.entity_id
_entity_poly.type
_entity_poly.pdbx_seq_one_letter_code
_entity_poly.pdbx_strand_id
1 'polypeptide(L)'
;MFRRTLAIFATAAVAASGLLGLQLITSSPTSGGIEAATAADASAFDPGNLISDENFYNGNAMSAAEVQQFLVSRNQSSSTTALRNYTQATPSMPASQYCSAYSGAGGGESAADIIAKVGQACNFSQKAMLVLLEKEQSLVSMSSPTLGRLAAATGFGCPDTAPCDQSYGGFFYQVYNAARQFQNYKANPNSFNHVPFTTYNVLYNPDFSCGSSPVYISNYATAGLYNYTPYQPNRAALNNMYGEGDACSAYGNRNFWSMYTDWFGDPKGAVSVPWLVKAEGSSQVYFLSEDVRYPVTASKVADFAYALGAVSTVPASTLDKYSTGANVGEILAGPDGAPYYIDDGVFHKVRNWTVAADFGYQQGSDLAKITQEQLDRFNKGGYLEKFVKNTSGQIFMIEGTTKREVSDLAQLGTQPGFYIGFTDLKDDKIDFLSDGEPLLTPGAIVEKLDGSGKVLLDADLTAHAVPAALSDFSAFKATGRFGPAYAKLSQGDALSAEPLVSDGTATYVQTDGGLLRVPASTYGAANFVSIPAGIISVLGTNGSVTGAHFVQESGSDKINLVVGGERVEFSSKSDAEAEATKRGISSTIYTVPAGTLDGIKTGNGITNGALIKSPSSDTLYVLDGAHLTKVASSELAEAYGFGTNPYVITQASFDRIPIKDAAITTNQFRCGDDAYVATEKEAHKLTPELAAAYGIEFPSLSAQLCGVVPNSGKSMTEFIKDGSKIFFVHDGEKQHISSPKLVVEFGAVGKVIEVPTSFADQITTGAQLTKLPAGWGEPTETPAPTETATPTPTATPTATPEPTATATPEPTASATATPEPTASATAEPTATATPEPTNPSLEPTPTSTDAPGTPEPTETAAPEPAVELTAGEVITNRAGTGTWIVNGDELLQVGSPEVAAQLGLAIENPRSVPDANFAEFGENTSPLYTSAVTVGGVSYIGVDGELVPFATPEYAAAFGLDFALISPEVGAGLTVSATAEPITDRVFGPDGTLYVAKDGVLHPVDPSLATPVVTETATATAEPTETGAPAPTDGTEETPAADASQGEPTATADPTATATEEPVETPTETPAETAAADAQGDETPTAEPTATSEPTTFQLSRELFSTFRIGEPVAG
;
A
#
# COMPACT_ATOMS: atom_id res chain seq x y z
N MET A 1 -58.87 -17.02 16.12
CA MET A 1 -58.18 -18.29 15.74
C MET A 1 -57.44 -18.06 14.42
N PHE A 2 -56.51 -18.94 14.04
CA PHE A 2 -55.75 -18.91 12.78
C PHE A 2 -54.72 -17.78 12.57
N ARG A 3 -53.84 -17.60 13.57
CA ARG A 3 -52.38 -17.52 13.31
C ARG A 3 -51.78 -18.91 13.57
N ARG A 4 -51.81 -19.85 12.61
CA ARG A 4 -51.16 -21.18 12.73
C ARG A 4 -51.25 -22.11 11.47
N THR A 5 -50.91 -21.65 10.27
CA THR A 5 -50.74 -22.57 9.09
C THR A 5 -49.96 -21.95 7.92
N LEU A 6 -48.66 -21.66 8.09
CA LEU A 6 -47.75 -21.43 6.93
C LEU A 6 -46.25 -21.65 7.26
N ALA A 7 -45.94 -22.70 8.04
CA ALA A 7 -44.59 -22.96 8.57
C ALA A 7 -44.03 -24.35 8.23
N ILE A 8 -44.48 -24.98 7.13
CA ILE A 8 -44.25 -26.43 6.86
C ILE A 8 -43.71 -26.74 5.43
N PHE A 9 -43.49 -25.75 4.55
CA PHE A 9 -43.07 -26.00 3.15
C PHE A 9 -41.80 -25.27 2.68
N ALA A 10 -40.83 -25.03 3.57
CA ALA A 10 -39.52 -24.47 3.21
C ALA A 10 -38.30 -25.26 3.77
N THR A 11 -38.52 -26.50 4.24
CA THR A 11 -37.50 -27.32 4.93
C THR A 11 -37.09 -28.59 4.16
N ALA A 12 -37.45 -28.72 2.89
CA ALA A 12 -37.22 -29.93 2.09
C ALA A 12 -36.41 -29.73 0.77
N ALA A 13 -35.90 -28.53 0.51
CA ALA A 13 -35.21 -28.18 -0.75
C ALA A 13 -33.81 -27.55 -0.57
N VAL A 14 -33.18 -27.73 0.60
CA VAL A 14 -31.79 -27.27 0.88
C VAL A 14 -30.84 -28.48 1.09
N ALA A 15 -31.36 -29.72 1.01
CA ALA A 15 -30.62 -30.93 1.34
C ALA A 15 -29.86 -31.60 0.17
N ALA A 16 -29.81 -30.98 -1.02
CA ALA A 16 -29.24 -31.60 -2.23
C ALA A 16 -28.62 -30.60 -3.23
N SER A 17 -28.05 -29.51 -2.74
CA SER A 17 -27.17 -28.60 -3.50
C SER A 17 -26.16 -28.05 -2.49
N GLY A 18 -25.10 -28.80 -2.22
CA GLY A 18 -23.86 -28.66 -3.01
C GLY A 18 -22.94 -27.75 -2.19
N LEU A 19 -22.31 -28.24 -1.12
CA LEU A 19 -21.14 -29.13 -1.19
C LEU A 19 -19.97 -28.55 -2.03
N LEU A 20 -19.90 -27.23 -2.14
CA LEU A 20 -18.79 -26.40 -2.62
C LEU A 20 -18.93 -25.04 -1.91
N GLY A 21 -18.05 -24.73 -0.95
CA GLY A 21 -18.20 -23.50 -0.14
C GLY A 21 -17.63 -23.54 1.28
N LEU A 22 -17.01 -24.63 1.70
CA LEU A 22 -16.15 -24.66 2.89
C LEU A 22 -14.69 -24.79 2.42
N GLN A 23 -14.17 -23.74 1.79
CA GLN A 23 -12.73 -23.64 1.56
C GLN A 23 -12.03 -23.33 2.88
N LEU A 24 -10.88 -23.97 3.05
CA LEU A 24 -10.12 -23.96 4.29
C LEU A 24 -9.59 -22.55 4.57
N ILE A 25 -10.06 -21.94 5.66
CA ILE A 25 -9.21 -21.02 6.41
C ILE A 25 -8.17 -21.90 7.09
N THR A 26 -7.03 -22.10 6.44
CA THR A 26 -5.85 -22.68 7.10
C THR A 26 -5.25 -21.62 8.01
N SER A 27 -5.91 -21.40 9.15
CA SER A 27 -5.29 -20.72 10.28
C SER A 27 -4.15 -21.60 10.76
N SER A 28 -2.92 -21.28 10.32
CA SER A 28 -1.71 -21.87 10.85
C SER A 28 -1.77 -21.79 12.37
N PRO A 29 -1.67 -22.91 13.12
CA PRO A 29 -1.66 -22.84 14.57
C PRO A 29 -0.37 -22.14 14.98
N THR A 30 -0.50 -20.88 15.41
CA THR A 30 0.61 -20.10 15.95
C THR A 30 1.26 -20.92 17.05
N SER A 31 2.54 -21.21 16.91
CA SER A 31 3.30 -22.00 17.88
C SER A 31 3.55 -21.17 19.13
N GLY A 32 2.52 -21.04 19.97
CA GLY A 32 2.63 -20.61 21.35
C GLY A 32 3.52 -21.60 22.07
N GLY A 33 4.80 -21.28 22.14
CA GLY A 33 5.79 -22.10 22.82
C GLY A 33 5.40 -22.20 24.29
N ILE A 34 5.05 -23.41 24.73
CA ILE A 34 5.19 -23.75 26.14
C ILE A 34 6.69 -23.62 26.43
N GLU A 35 7.06 -22.68 27.31
CA GLU A 35 8.47 -22.54 27.72
C GLU A 35 9.02 -23.90 28.13
N ALA A 36 10.25 -24.19 27.69
CA ALA A 36 10.90 -25.46 28.02
C ALA A 36 11.10 -25.54 29.53
N ALA A 37 10.24 -26.29 30.22
CA ALA A 37 10.30 -26.46 31.65
C ALA A 37 11.67 -27.00 32.07
N THR A 38 12.21 -26.43 33.15
CA THR A 38 13.48 -26.87 33.73
C THR A 38 13.37 -28.30 34.24
N ALA A 39 14.31 -29.17 33.85
CA ALA A 39 14.37 -30.54 34.33
C ALA A 39 14.36 -30.58 35.88
N ALA A 40 13.57 -31.50 36.44
CA ALA A 40 13.30 -31.56 37.88
C ALA A 40 14.57 -31.79 38.73
N ASP A 41 14.90 -30.83 39.61
CA ASP A 41 15.97 -30.99 40.59
C ASP A 41 15.51 -31.85 41.78
N ALA A 42 16.17 -33.00 41.96
CA ALA A 42 15.94 -33.91 43.09
C ALA A 42 15.99 -33.23 44.48
N SER A 43 16.68 -32.09 44.62
CA SER A 43 16.73 -31.32 45.87
C SER A 43 15.39 -30.66 46.24
N ALA A 44 14.51 -30.41 45.26
CA ALA A 44 13.19 -29.79 45.43
C ALA A 44 12.06 -30.80 45.73
N PHE A 45 12.35 -32.11 45.67
CA PHE A 45 11.40 -33.18 46.01
C PHE A 45 11.13 -33.18 47.52
N ASP A 46 9.88 -32.88 47.89
CA ASP A 46 9.39 -32.97 49.26
C ASP A 46 8.37 -34.10 49.37
N PRO A 47 8.69 -35.23 50.06
CA PRO A 47 7.71 -36.31 50.24
C PRO A 47 6.49 -35.85 51.05
N GLY A 48 6.60 -34.80 51.86
CA GLY A 48 5.49 -34.23 52.61
C GLY A 48 4.56 -33.33 51.79
N ASN A 49 4.99 -32.85 50.62
CA ASN A 49 4.24 -31.91 49.78
C ASN A 49 4.59 -32.11 48.30
N LEU A 50 3.99 -33.12 47.68
CA LEU A 50 4.26 -33.51 46.29
C LEU A 50 3.62 -32.55 45.28
N ILE A 51 2.49 -31.93 45.63
CA ILE A 51 1.79 -30.94 44.82
C ILE A 51 0.84 -30.15 45.73
N SER A 52 0.60 -28.87 45.44
CA SER A 52 -0.37 -28.07 46.21
C SER A 52 -1.81 -28.56 45.97
N ASP A 53 -2.68 -28.34 46.96
CA ASP A 53 -4.12 -28.63 46.79
C ASP A 53 -4.72 -27.78 45.67
N GLU A 54 -4.21 -26.57 45.50
CA GLU A 54 -4.59 -25.60 44.49
C GLU A 54 -4.22 -26.10 43.07
N ASN A 55 -3.03 -26.66 42.84
CA ASN A 55 -2.64 -27.18 41.52
C ASN A 55 -3.25 -28.54 41.19
N PHE A 56 -3.49 -29.40 42.19
CA PHE A 56 -4.04 -30.75 41.98
C PHE A 56 -5.57 -30.75 41.84
N TYR A 57 -6.27 -29.87 42.55
CA TYR A 57 -7.74 -29.73 42.52
C TYR A 57 -8.22 -28.47 41.77
N ASN A 58 -7.45 -27.98 40.80
CA ASN A 58 -7.92 -26.97 39.85
C ASN A 58 -8.62 -27.63 38.66
N GLY A 59 -9.95 -27.76 38.69
CA GLY A 59 -10.74 -28.28 37.57
C GLY A 59 -10.71 -27.45 36.28
N ASN A 60 -10.05 -26.29 36.28
CA ASN A 60 -9.87 -25.40 35.13
C ASN A 60 -8.37 -25.24 34.78
N ALA A 61 -7.53 -26.23 35.09
CA ALA A 61 -6.08 -26.16 34.88
C ALA A 61 -5.66 -26.14 33.39
N MET A 62 -6.49 -26.71 32.52
CA MET A 62 -6.37 -26.64 31.05
C MET A 62 -7.77 -26.78 30.41
N SER A 63 -8.03 -26.04 29.33
CA SER A 63 -9.16 -26.26 28.42
C SER A 63 -8.96 -27.49 27.53
N ALA A 64 -10.02 -27.95 26.85
CA ALA A 64 -9.91 -29.05 25.88
C ALA A 64 -8.92 -28.76 24.74
N ALA A 65 -8.83 -27.50 24.29
CA ALA A 65 -7.88 -27.08 23.26
C ALA A 65 -6.42 -27.20 23.74
N GLU A 66 -6.12 -26.72 24.95
CA GLU A 66 -4.78 -26.82 25.54
C GLU A 66 -4.39 -28.27 25.82
N VAL A 67 -5.33 -29.11 26.30
CA VAL A 67 -5.08 -30.55 26.49
C VAL A 67 -4.78 -31.21 25.13
N GLN A 68 -5.52 -30.87 24.08
CA GLN A 68 -5.28 -31.40 22.73
C GLN A 68 -3.92 -30.97 22.18
N GLN A 69 -3.54 -29.69 22.33
CA GLN A 69 -2.22 -29.18 21.94
C GLN A 69 -1.09 -29.89 22.69
N PHE A 70 -1.25 -30.14 23.99
CA PHE A 70 -0.29 -30.89 24.78
C PHE A 70 -0.17 -32.35 24.33
N LEU A 71 -1.29 -33.05 24.07
CA LEU A 71 -1.25 -34.41 23.54
C LEU A 71 -0.56 -34.47 22.16
N VAL A 72 -0.69 -33.43 21.34
CA VAL A 72 0.00 -33.31 20.05
C VAL A 72 1.50 -33.00 20.20
N SER A 73 1.91 -32.18 21.16
CA SER A 73 3.34 -31.87 21.37
C SER A 73 4.11 -33.06 21.96
N ARG A 74 3.47 -33.87 22.81
CA ARG A 74 4.08 -35.06 23.44
C ARG A 74 4.16 -36.30 22.54
N ASN A 75 3.44 -36.33 21.41
CA ASN A 75 3.25 -37.53 20.61
C ASN A 75 2.92 -37.18 19.16
N GLN A 76 3.67 -37.73 18.19
CA GLN A 76 3.49 -37.44 16.75
C GLN A 76 2.75 -38.54 15.98
N SER A 77 2.11 -39.49 16.68
CA SER A 77 1.49 -40.65 16.04
C SER A 77 0.23 -40.33 15.23
N SER A 78 0.07 -41.00 14.09
CA SER A 78 -1.17 -41.07 13.30
C SER A 78 -2.14 -42.17 13.74
N SER A 79 -1.78 -43.00 14.73
CA SER A 79 -2.66 -44.10 15.21
C SER A 79 -3.94 -43.56 15.87
N THR A 80 -5.09 -44.11 15.50
CA THR A 80 -6.40 -43.77 16.08
C THR A 80 -6.56 -44.16 17.55
N THR A 81 -5.64 -44.97 18.10
CA THR A 81 -5.62 -45.32 19.54
C THR A 81 -4.65 -44.46 20.37
N ALA A 82 -3.79 -43.64 19.74
CA ALA A 82 -2.99 -42.67 20.47
C ALA A 82 -3.89 -41.57 21.02
N LEU A 83 -3.68 -41.11 22.27
CA LEU A 83 -4.60 -40.17 22.93
C LEU A 83 -4.87 -38.90 22.09
N ARG A 84 -3.87 -38.37 21.39
CA ARG A 84 -4.00 -37.21 20.49
C ARG A 84 -5.04 -37.38 19.36
N ASN A 85 -5.36 -38.61 18.95
CA ASN A 85 -6.35 -38.92 17.91
C ASN A 85 -7.56 -39.70 18.46
N TYR A 86 -7.51 -40.12 19.72
CA TYR A 86 -8.48 -41.06 20.27
C TYR A 86 -9.83 -40.39 20.51
N THR A 87 -10.89 -41.09 20.11
CA THR A 87 -12.28 -40.67 20.32
C THR A 87 -13.09 -41.81 20.91
N GLN A 88 -14.04 -41.49 21.79
CA GLN A 88 -14.95 -42.45 22.41
C GLN A 88 -16.33 -41.84 22.60
N ALA A 89 -17.40 -42.60 22.29
CA ALA A 89 -18.75 -42.22 22.70
C ALA A 89 -18.90 -42.34 24.22
N THR A 90 -19.41 -41.30 24.87
CA THR A 90 -19.45 -41.19 26.34
C THR A 90 -20.88 -41.21 26.90
N PRO A 91 -21.08 -41.79 28.09
CA PRO A 91 -22.35 -41.69 28.81
C PRO A 91 -22.49 -40.32 29.47
N SER A 92 -23.72 -39.91 29.76
CA SER A 92 -23.95 -38.84 30.74
C SER A 92 -23.95 -39.43 32.15
N MET A 93 -23.22 -38.80 33.08
CA MET A 93 -23.17 -39.20 34.49
C MET A 93 -23.98 -38.21 35.34
N PRO A 94 -24.85 -38.67 36.26
CA PRO A 94 -25.55 -37.78 37.17
C PRO A 94 -24.58 -37.15 38.18
N ALA A 95 -24.95 -35.98 38.70
CA ALA A 95 -24.20 -35.35 39.79
C ALA A 95 -24.13 -36.25 41.03
N SER A 96 -23.01 -36.17 41.74
CA SER A 96 -22.72 -36.89 42.98
C SER A 96 -22.07 -35.96 44.00
N GLN A 97 -21.80 -36.45 45.21
CA GLN A 97 -21.10 -35.65 46.24
C GLN A 97 -19.61 -35.34 45.92
N TYR A 98 -19.06 -35.90 44.83
CA TYR A 98 -17.65 -35.75 44.44
C TYR A 98 -17.46 -35.08 43.08
N CYS A 99 -18.45 -35.15 42.20
CA CYS A 99 -18.41 -34.56 40.86
C CYS A 99 -19.80 -34.04 40.50
N SER A 100 -19.88 -32.90 39.82
CA SER A 100 -21.10 -32.42 39.16
C SER A 100 -21.57 -33.38 38.07
N ALA A 101 -22.73 -33.10 37.48
CA ALA A 101 -23.20 -33.88 36.33
C ALA A 101 -22.23 -33.75 35.15
N TYR A 102 -21.99 -34.87 34.45
CA TYR A 102 -21.23 -34.94 33.21
C TYR A 102 -22.20 -35.14 32.05
N SER A 103 -22.18 -34.25 31.07
CA SER A 103 -22.98 -34.38 29.84
C SER A 103 -22.14 -35.04 28.75
N GLY A 104 -22.36 -36.33 28.51
CA GLY A 104 -21.65 -37.09 27.49
C GLY A 104 -22.26 -36.97 26.09
N ALA A 105 -21.48 -37.33 25.08
CA ALA A 105 -21.88 -37.27 23.67
C ALA A 105 -21.89 -38.66 23.03
N GLY A 106 -23.07 -39.12 22.61
CA GLY A 106 -23.22 -40.39 21.89
C GLY A 106 -22.58 -40.41 20.50
N GLY A 107 -22.24 -39.25 19.94
CA GLY A 107 -21.50 -39.13 18.67
C GLY A 107 -19.98 -39.27 18.79
N GLY A 108 -19.44 -39.32 20.01
CA GLY A 108 -18.00 -39.32 20.27
C GLY A 108 -17.49 -38.02 20.88
N GLU A 109 -16.53 -38.13 21.79
CA GLU A 109 -15.71 -37.05 22.34
C GLU A 109 -14.23 -37.40 22.17
N SER A 110 -13.36 -36.42 21.97
CA SER A 110 -11.91 -36.66 21.95
C SER A 110 -11.37 -37.01 23.35
N ALA A 111 -10.19 -37.62 23.43
CA ALA A 111 -9.52 -37.82 24.71
C ALA A 111 -9.30 -36.48 25.46
N ALA A 112 -9.03 -35.40 24.73
CA ALA A 112 -8.86 -34.07 25.28
C ALA A 112 -10.17 -33.50 25.87
N ASP A 113 -11.29 -33.64 25.15
CA ASP A 113 -12.63 -33.28 25.65
C ASP A 113 -12.96 -34.05 26.93
N ILE A 114 -12.71 -35.36 26.94
CA ILE A 114 -12.97 -36.24 28.09
C ILE A 114 -12.14 -35.79 29.31
N ILE A 115 -10.83 -35.58 29.14
CA ILE A 115 -9.95 -35.10 30.23
C ILE A 115 -10.42 -33.73 30.73
N ALA A 116 -10.71 -32.79 29.84
CA ALA A 116 -11.14 -31.44 30.19
C ALA A 116 -12.47 -31.44 30.96
N LYS A 117 -13.50 -32.10 30.42
CA LYS A 117 -14.85 -32.17 31.01
C LYS A 117 -14.88 -32.98 32.31
N VAL A 118 -14.11 -34.06 32.43
CA VAL A 118 -13.97 -34.78 33.70
C VAL A 118 -13.27 -33.92 34.74
N GLY A 119 -12.20 -33.22 34.36
CA GLY A 119 -11.48 -32.31 35.26
C GLY A 119 -12.38 -31.20 35.80
N GLN A 120 -13.18 -30.58 34.95
CA GLN A 120 -14.20 -29.61 35.36
C GLN A 120 -15.27 -30.25 36.27
N ALA A 121 -15.85 -31.38 35.85
CA ALA A 121 -16.95 -32.00 36.58
C ALA A 121 -16.53 -32.50 37.97
N CYS A 122 -15.34 -33.07 38.11
CA CYS A 122 -14.80 -33.59 39.37
C CYS A 122 -13.85 -32.62 40.09
N ASN A 123 -13.76 -31.35 39.66
CA ASN A 123 -12.78 -30.36 40.13
C ASN A 123 -11.36 -30.94 40.34
N PHE A 124 -10.84 -31.59 39.30
CA PHE A 124 -9.56 -32.30 39.28
C PHE A 124 -8.70 -31.79 38.13
N SER A 125 -7.41 -31.56 38.38
CA SER A 125 -6.52 -30.92 37.42
C SER A 125 -6.29 -31.76 36.16
N GLN A 126 -6.54 -31.17 34.99
CA GLN A 126 -6.23 -31.77 33.70
C GLN A 126 -4.72 -32.07 33.58
N LYS A 127 -3.86 -31.19 34.10
CA LYS A 127 -2.41 -31.38 34.21
C LYS A 127 -2.08 -32.64 35.03
N ALA A 128 -2.70 -32.78 36.21
CA ALA A 128 -2.53 -33.96 37.06
C ALA A 128 -3.07 -35.25 36.41
N MET A 129 -4.17 -35.18 35.65
CA MET A 129 -4.73 -36.33 34.92
C MET A 129 -3.80 -36.80 33.81
N LEU A 130 -3.20 -35.87 33.04
CA LEU A 130 -2.21 -36.18 32.01
C LEU A 130 -0.98 -36.90 32.61
N VAL A 131 -0.49 -36.42 33.77
CA VAL A 131 0.62 -37.08 34.48
C VAL A 131 0.24 -38.48 34.98
N LEU A 132 -0.99 -38.68 35.49
CA LEU A 132 -1.47 -40.01 35.89
C LEU A 132 -1.54 -40.97 34.69
N LEU A 133 -2.10 -40.54 33.56
CA LEU A 133 -2.21 -41.37 32.35
C LEU A 133 -0.83 -41.81 31.80
N GLU A 134 0.19 -40.97 31.97
CA GLU A 134 1.57 -41.31 31.61
C GLU A 134 2.25 -42.22 32.63
N LYS A 135 2.15 -41.89 33.92
CA LYS A 135 2.72 -42.68 35.01
C LYS A 135 2.21 -44.13 35.01
N GLU A 136 0.90 -44.33 34.83
CA GLU A 136 0.25 -45.62 35.02
C GLU A 136 0.27 -46.51 33.76
N GLN A 137 0.23 -45.92 32.55
CA GLN A 137 0.15 -46.66 31.29
C GLN A 137 0.98 -46.09 30.13
N SER A 138 1.76 -45.02 30.35
CA SER A 138 2.52 -44.27 29.34
C SER A 138 1.66 -43.77 28.16
N LEU A 139 0.39 -43.48 28.39
CA LEU A 139 -0.57 -43.22 27.32
C LEU A 139 -0.42 -41.87 26.63
N VAL A 140 0.27 -40.91 27.25
CA VAL A 140 0.50 -39.59 26.64
C VAL A 140 1.58 -39.72 25.57
N SER A 141 2.71 -40.37 25.87
CA SER A 141 3.82 -40.56 24.92
C SER A 141 3.65 -41.76 23.96
N MET A 142 2.86 -42.77 24.31
CA MET A 142 2.75 -44.02 23.53
C MET A 142 2.10 -43.82 22.16
N SER A 143 2.81 -44.23 21.10
CA SER A 143 2.38 -44.02 19.72
C SER A 143 1.24 -44.93 19.26
N SER A 144 1.07 -46.13 19.80
CA SER A 144 -0.08 -46.99 19.47
C SER A 144 -0.53 -47.84 20.66
N PRO A 145 -1.26 -47.24 21.62
CA PRO A 145 -1.88 -47.97 22.73
C PRO A 145 -2.80 -49.09 22.26
N THR A 146 -2.79 -50.21 22.99
CA THR A 146 -3.83 -51.23 22.80
C THR A 146 -5.13 -50.78 23.46
N LEU A 147 -6.27 -51.24 22.94
CA LEU A 147 -7.57 -50.98 23.56
C LEU A 147 -7.63 -51.48 25.02
N GLY A 148 -6.84 -52.49 25.39
CA GLY A 148 -6.69 -52.96 26.77
C GLY A 148 -6.01 -51.92 27.68
N ARG A 149 -4.95 -51.25 27.22
CA ARG A 149 -4.31 -50.15 27.98
C ARG A 149 -5.26 -48.96 28.13
N LEU A 150 -5.99 -48.61 27.08
CA LEU A 150 -7.04 -47.56 27.16
C LEU A 150 -8.19 -47.95 28.10
N ALA A 151 -8.54 -49.24 28.17
CA ALA A 151 -9.58 -49.73 29.07
C ALA A 151 -9.15 -49.74 30.55
N ALA A 152 -7.85 -49.78 30.83
CA ALA A 152 -7.23 -49.74 32.16
C ALA A 152 -6.34 -48.49 32.35
N ALA A 153 -6.69 -47.37 31.69
CA ALA A 153 -5.84 -46.20 31.49
C ALA A 153 -5.24 -45.57 32.76
N THR A 154 -5.90 -45.72 33.91
CA THR A 154 -5.39 -45.24 35.21
C THR A 154 -5.09 -46.38 36.18
N GLY A 155 -5.47 -47.62 35.85
CA GLY A 155 -5.47 -48.76 36.76
C GLY A 155 -6.64 -48.78 37.76
N PHE A 156 -7.61 -47.86 37.64
CA PHE A 156 -8.76 -47.85 38.55
C PHE A 156 -9.60 -49.12 38.42
N GLY A 157 -9.80 -49.84 39.52
CA GLY A 157 -10.51 -51.12 39.52
C GLY A 157 -9.70 -52.32 39.01
N CYS A 158 -8.37 -52.18 38.84
CA CYS A 158 -7.44 -53.24 38.44
C CYS A 158 -6.50 -53.64 39.60
N PRO A 159 -6.87 -54.61 40.45
CA PRO A 159 -5.99 -55.10 41.52
C PRO A 159 -4.88 -56.02 40.98
N ASP A 160 -3.65 -55.91 41.50
CA ASP A 160 -2.48 -56.69 41.02
C ASP A 160 -2.66 -58.23 41.06
N THR A 161 -3.61 -58.73 41.85
CA THR A 161 -3.84 -60.17 42.08
C THR A 161 -5.13 -60.72 41.46
N ALA A 162 -5.91 -59.90 40.74
CA ALA A 162 -7.15 -60.35 40.09
C ALA A 162 -7.47 -59.53 38.81
N PRO A 163 -8.35 -60.01 37.90
CA PRO A 163 -8.74 -59.25 36.72
C PRO A 163 -9.39 -57.90 37.07
N CYS A 164 -9.21 -56.89 36.20
CA CYS A 164 -9.90 -55.61 36.31
C CYS A 164 -11.43 -55.79 36.33
N ASP A 165 -12.12 -55.02 37.17
CA ASP A 165 -13.58 -54.93 37.15
C ASP A 165 -14.05 -54.23 35.86
N GLN A 166 -14.77 -55.00 35.03
CA GLN A 166 -15.28 -54.55 33.73
C GLN A 166 -16.23 -53.35 33.84
N SER A 167 -16.81 -53.10 35.01
CA SER A 167 -17.70 -51.96 35.29
C SER A 167 -16.98 -50.61 35.18
N TYR A 168 -15.64 -50.60 35.27
CA TYR A 168 -14.80 -49.41 35.10
C TYR A 168 -13.95 -49.46 33.81
N GLY A 169 -14.22 -50.43 32.93
CA GLY A 169 -13.47 -50.64 31.69
C GLY A 169 -13.79 -49.60 30.62
N GLY A 170 -12.76 -48.93 30.11
CA GLY A 170 -12.85 -47.94 29.03
C GLY A 170 -12.28 -46.59 29.46
N PHE A 171 -11.69 -45.87 28.51
CA PHE A 171 -10.92 -44.63 28.78
C PHE A 171 -11.72 -43.60 29.58
N PHE A 172 -12.96 -43.30 29.16
CA PHE A 172 -13.86 -42.43 29.91
C PHE A 172 -14.04 -42.84 31.38
N TYR A 173 -14.34 -44.13 31.64
CA TYR A 173 -14.61 -44.60 33.01
C TYR A 173 -13.36 -44.60 33.89
N GLN A 174 -12.19 -44.87 33.32
CA GLN A 174 -10.90 -44.80 34.01
C GLN A 174 -10.59 -43.36 34.44
N VAL A 175 -10.70 -42.40 33.52
CA VAL A 175 -10.47 -40.97 33.76
C VAL A 175 -11.48 -40.41 34.78
N TYR A 176 -12.79 -40.69 34.59
CA TYR A 176 -13.85 -40.23 35.49
C TYR A 176 -13.70 -40.80 36.92
N ASN A 177 -13.48 -42.11 37.06
CA ASN A 177 -13.42 -42.72 38.39
C ASN A 177 -12.11 -42.43 39.13
N ALA A 178 -10.98 -42.24 38.43
CA ALA A 178 -9.75 -41.76 39.06
C ALA A 178 -9.94 -40.35 39.65
N ALA A 179 -10.44 -39.39 38.87
CA ALA A 179 -10.72 -38.03 39.36
C ALA A 179 -11.71 -38.03 40.54
N ARG A 180 -12.80 -38.80 40.42
CA ARG A 180 -13.79 -39.01 41.49
C ARG A 180 -13.17 -39.63 42.75
N GLN A 181 -12.20 -40.54 42.61
CA GLN A 181 -11.56 -41.19 43.75
C GLN A 181 -10.61 -40.24 44.49
N PHE A 182 -9.92 -39.33 43.80
CA PHE A 182 -9.14 -38.28 44.47
C PHE A 182 -10.00 -37.28 45.23
N GLN A 183 -11.23 -37.00 44.77
CA GLN A 183 -12.22 -36.26 45.56
C GLN A 183 -12.77 -37.06 46.74
N ASN A 184 -12.94 -38.38 46.60
CA ASN A 184 -13.32 -39.26 47.71
C ASN A 184 -12.25 -39.29 48.82
N TYR A 185 -10.96 -39.36 48.46
CA TYR A 185 -9.85 -39.23 49.43
C TYR A 185 -9.90 -37.87 50.14
N LYS A 186 -10.19 -36.77 49.42
CA LYS A 186 -10.28 -35.42 50.00
C LYS A 186 -11.47 -35.25 50.95
N ALA A 187 -12.63 -35.77 50.57
CA ALA A 187 -13.88 -35.63 51.33
C ALA A 187 -13.96 -36.59 52.54
N ASN A 188 -13.36 -37.78 52.45
CA ASN A 188 -13.42 -38.81 53.49
C ASN A 188 -12.01 -39.29 53.93
N PRO A 189 -11.10 -38.38 54.34
CA PRO A 189 -9.69 -38.74 54.57
C PRO A 189 -9.54 -39.86 55.61
N ASN A 190 -10.33 -39.83 56.67
CA ASN A 190 -10.32 -40.82 57.76
C ASN A 190 -10.83 -42.22 57.36
N SER A 191 -11.24 -42.44 56.10
CA SER A 191 -11.58 -43.76 55.55
C SER A 191 -10.41 -44.46 54.85
N PHE A 192 -9.23 -43.83 54.81
CA PHE A 192 -8.04 -44.33 54.10
C PHE A 192 -6.79 -44.31 55.00
N ASN A 193 -5.70 -44.92 54.52
CA ASN A 193 -4.51 -45.18 55.32
C ASN A 193 -3.70 -43.90 55.62
N HIS A 194 -3.66 -42.97 54.67
CA HIS A 194 -2.93 -41.70 54.79
C HIS A 194 -3.91 -40.53 54.86
N VAL A 195 -3.85 -39.74 55.93
CA VAL A 195 -4.64 -38.51 56.11
C VAL A 195 -3.71 -37.28 56.07
N PRO A 196 -4.20 -36.10 55.65
CA PRO A 196 -3.39 -34.89 55.66
C PRO A 196 -3.07 -34.41 57.09
N PHE A 197 -2.06 -33.55 57.19
CA PHE A 197 -1.56 -32.91 58.41
C PHE A 197 -1.07 -33.91 59.47
N THR A 198 -0.59 -35.08 59.05
CA THR A 198 -0.21 -36.20 59.93
C THR A 198 1.10 -36.85 59.46
N THR A 199 1.92 -37.29 60.43
CA THR A 199 3.17 -38.02 60.15
C THR A 199 2.95 -39.53 60.07
N TYR A 200 3.41 -40.15 58.98
CA TYR A 200 3.39 -41.60 58.78
C TYR A 200 4.79 -42.14 58.50
N ASN A 201 5.11 -43.34 58.98
CA ASN A 201 6.29 -44.08 58.50
C ASN A 201 5.95 -44.77 57.17
N VAL A 202 6.09 -44.05 56.06
CA VAL A 202 5.74 -44.56 54.73
C VAL A 202 6.81 -45.54 54.27
N LEU A 203 6.40 -46.71 53.75
CA LEU A 203 7.31 -47.75 53.27
C LEU A 203 8.05 -47.31 52.00
N TYR A 204 9.28 -47.79 51.83
CA TYR A 204 10.03 -47.62 50.58
C TYR A 204 9.65 -48.65 49.51
N ASN A 205 9.12 -49.81 49.91
CA ASN A 205 8.79 -50.93 49.03
C ASN A 205 7.70 -51.81 49.69
N PRO A 206 6.91 -52.60 48.92
CA PRO A 206 6.08 -53.67 49.47
C PRO A 206 6.85 -54.68 50.35
N ASP A 207 8.13 -54.93 50.07
CA ASP A 207 9.00 -55.69 50.96
C ASP A 207 9.38 -54.85 52.18
N PHE A 208 8.83 -55.24 53.34
CA PHE A 208 9.12 -54.64 54.64
C PHE A 208 10.62 -54.66 55.02
N SER A 209 11.43 -55.53 54.41
CA SER A 209 12.89 -55.56 54.63
C SER A 209 13.59 -54.28 54.14
N CYS A 210 13.00 -53.58 53.18
CA CYS A 210 13.47 -52.28 52.67
C CYS A 210 13.21 -51.11 53.62
N GLY A 211 12.36 -51.28 54.63
CA GLY A 211 12.08 -50.27 55.66
C GLY A 211 11.17 -49.12 55.24
N SER A 212 11.21 -48.05 56.05
CA SER A 212 10.36 -46.86 55.94
C SER A 212 11.08 -45.62 56.51
N SER A 213 10.48 -44.44 56.34
CA SER A 213 10.88 -43.24 57.08
C SER A 213 9.67 -42.32 57.36
N PRO A 214 9.75 -41.42 58.36
CA PRO A 214 8.65 -40.53 58.70
C PRO A 214 8.46 -39.43 57.64
N VAL A 215 7.25 -39.35 57.09
CA VAL A 215 6.78 -38.30 56.18
C VAL A 215 5.63 -37.56 56.83
N TYR A 216 5.73 -36.23 56.98
CA TYR A 216 4.62 -35.38 57.39
C TYR A 216 3.83 -34.94 56.15
N ILE A 217 2.65 -35.53 55.95
CA ILE A 217 1.83 -35.26 54.78
C ILE A 217 1.13 -33.91 54.99
N SER A 218 1.41 -32.93 54.14
CA SER A 218 1.10 -31.51 54.40
C SER A 218 -0.21 -31.01 53.80
N ASN A 219 -0.85 -31.77 52.89
CA ASN A 219 -2.11 -31.38 52.23
C ASN A 219 -2.91 -32.58 51.72
N TYR A 220 -4.13 -32.34 51.22
CA TYR A 220 -5.06 -33.40 50.80
C TYR A 220 -4.60 -34.12 49.52
N ALA A 221 -3.98 -33.40 48.57
CA ALA A 221 -3.47 -33.93 47.32
C ALA A 221 -2.36 -34.96 47.56
N THR A 222 -1.39 -34.62 48.40
CA THR A 222 -0.29 -35.52 48.81
C THR A 222 -0.83 -36.74 49.57
N ALA A 223 -1.82 -36.55 50.46
CA ALA A 223 -2.50 -37.67 51.11
C ALA A 223 -3.20 -38.59 50.10
N GLY A 224 -3.86 -38.02 49.10
CA GLY A 224 -4.48 -38.74 47.98
C GLY A 224 -3.47 -39.55 47.18
N LEU A 225 -2.32 -38.97 46.83
CA LEU A 225 -1.23 -39.64 46.10
C LEU A 225 -0.63 -40.82 46.88
N TYR A 226 -0.48 -40.72 48.21
CA TYR A 226 -0.09 -41.85 49.05
C TYR A 226 -1.20 -42.89 49.29
N ASN A 227 -2.48 -42.53 49.18
CA ASN A 227 -3.57 -43.52 49.17
C ASN A 227 -3.69 -44.23 47.81
N TYR A 228 -3.22 -43.60 46.73
CA TYR A 228 -3.17 -44.17 45.39
C TYR A 228 -1.95 -45.06 45.18
N THR A 229 -0.75 -44.55 45.51
CA THR A 229 0.53 -45.26 45.45
C THR A 229 1.23 -45.19 46.82
N PRO A 230 1.10 -46.21 47.69
CA PRO A 230 1.43 -46.14 49.12
C PRO A 230 2.91 -46.33 49.47
N TYR A 231 3.82 -45.86 48.61
CA TYR A 231 5.26 -45.96 48.79
C TYR A 231 5.97 -44.64 48.49
N GLN A 232 6.99 -44.31 49.26
CA GLN A 232 7.86 -43.16 49.00
C GLN A 232 9.17 -43.62 48.33
N PRO A 233 9.81 -42.79 47.48
CA PRO A 233 11.12 -43.13 46.94
C PRO A 233 12.19 -43.18 48.04
N ASN A 234 13.10 -44.14 47.95
CA ASN A 234 14.29 -44.20 48.78
C ASN A 234 15.41 -43.30 48.20
N ARG A 235 16.58 -43.22 48.87
CA ARG A 235 17.69 -42.40 48.39
C ARG A 235 18.23 -42.85 47.02
N ALA A 236 18.23 -44.14 46.71
CA ALA A 236 18.68 -44.64 45.41
C ALA A 236 17.75 -44.17 44.28
N ALA A 237 16.43 -44.26 44.48
CA ALA A 237 15.43 -43.72 43.58
C ALA A 237 15.54 -42.20 43.40
N LEU A 238 15.84 -41.45 44.48
CA LEU A 238 15.99 -39.99 44.41
C LEU A 238 17.29 -39.55 43.70
N ASN A 239 18.38 -40.30 43.87
CA ASN A 239 19.66 -40.01 43.21
C ASN A 239 19.62 -40.22 41.68
N ASN A 240 18.58 -40.89 41.15
CA ASN A 240 18.41 -41.17 39.72
C ASN A 240 17.00 -40.77 39.24
N MET A 241 16.69 -39.47 39.16
CA MET A 241 15.34 -38.93 38.87
C MET A 241 14.61 -39.53 37.66
N TYR A 242 15.35 -39.99 36.65
CA TYR A 242 14.80 -40.50 35.39
C TYR A 242 15.08 -41.98 35.12
N GLY A 243 15.84 -42.64 35.97
CA GLY A 243 16.21 -44.05 35.82
C GLY A 243 15.85 -44.92 37.03
N GLU A 244 16.34 -46.14 36.99
CA GLU A 244 16.17 -47.16 38.03
C GLU A 244 17.08 -46.89 39.24
N GLY A 245 16.60 -47.28 40.43
CA GLY A 245 17.38 -47.31 41.66
C GLY A 245 17.79 -48.74 42.03
N ASP A 246 17.78 -49.04 43.33
CA ASP A 246 18.04 -50.37 43.87
C ASP A 246 16.76 -51.23 43.98
N ALA A 247 16.89 -52.46 44.47
CA ALA A 247 15.76 -53.38 44.69
C ALA A 247 14.71 -52.86 45.71
N CYS A 248 15.04 -51.83 46.48
CA CYS A 248 14.16 -51.19 47.46
C CYS A 248 13.55 -49.87 46.99
N SER A 249 13.73 -49.53 45.71
CA SER A 249 13.28 -48.28 45.12
C SER A 249 11.81 -48.36 44.68
N ALA A 250 11.01 -47.36 45.08
CA ALA A 250 9.66 -47.13 44.56
C ALA A 250 9.60 -45.82 43.75
N TYR A 251 8.92 -45.87 42.61
CA TYR A 251 8.94 -44.81 41.61
C TYR A 251 7.64 -44.01 41.53
N GLY A 252 6.50 -44.52 42.01
CA GLY A 252 5.18 -43.94 41.74
C GLY A 252 5.05 -42.45 42.06
N ASN A 253 5.31 -42.07 43.32
CA ASN A 253 5.21 -40.66 43.73
C ASN A 253 6.40 -39.81 43.23
N ARG A 254 7.58 -40.41 42.98
CA ARG A 254 8.71 -39.74 42.32
C ARG A 254 8.35 -39.31 40.92
N ASN A 255 7.87 -40.26 40.11
CA ASN A 255 7.53 -40.06 38.70
C ASN A 255 6.35 -39.10 38.53
N PHE A 256 5.34 -39.14 39.42
CA PHE A 256 4.29 -38.13 39.41
C PHE A 256 4.87 -36.72 39.59
N TRP A 257 5.71 -36.53 40.60
CA TRP A 257 6.32 -35.24 40.90
C TRP A 257 7.24 -34.75 39.77
N SER A 258 8.13 -35.60 39.26
CA SER A 258 9.07 -35.21 38.19
C SER A 258 8.35 -34.93 36.87
N MET A 259 7.42 -35.81 36.44
CA MET A 259 6.64 -35.59 35.22
C MET A 259 5.78 -34.32 35.30
N TYR A 260 5.18 -34.00 36.45
CA TYR A 260 4.46 -32.73 36.60
C TYR A 260 5.41 -31.53 36.47
N THR A 261 6.56 -31.60 37.13
CA THR A 261 7.59 -30.54 37.10
C THR A 261 8.11 -30.30 35.68
N ASP A 262 8.49 -31.36 34.98
CA ASP A 262 9.03 -31.31 33.61
C ASP A 262 8.01 -30.88 32.54
N TRP A 263 6.72 -30.89 32.85
CA TRP A 263 5.65 -30.59 31.89
C TRP A 263 4.97 -29.25 32.17
N PHE A 264 4.91 -28.84 33.44
CA PHE A 264 4.05 -27.76 33.90
C PHE A 264 4.69 -26.83 34.95
N GLY A 265 5.98 -27.01 35.28
CA GLY A 265 6.68 -26.22 36.30
C GLY A 265 6.42 -26.67 37.73
N ASP A 266 6.88 -25.88 38.72
CA ASP A 266 6.81 -26.26 40.14
C ASP A 266 5.39 -26.67 40.57
N PRO A 267 5.16 -27.93 41.00
CA PRO A 267 3.85 -28.38 41.47
C PRO A 267 3.35 -27.62 42.72
N LYS A 268 4.21 -26.86 43.41
CA LYS A 268 3.86 -25.98 44.53
C LYS A 268 3.72 -24.50 44.13
N GLY A 269 4.01 -24.16 42.88
CA GLY A 269 3.96 -22.79 42.36
C GLY A 269 2.56 -22.18 42.39
N ALA A 270 2.48 -20.86 42.29
CA ALA A 270 1.21 -20.14 42.26
C ALA A 270 0.35 -20.58 41.07
N VAL A 271 -0.95 -20.83 41.31
CA VAL A 271 -1.89 -21.13 40.23
C VAL A 271 -1.99 -19.91 39.32
N SER A 272 -1.77 -20.12 38.02
CA SER A 272 -2.08 -19.13 36.99
C SER A 272 -3.57 -18.81 37.01
N VAL A 273 -3.95 -17.70 37.63
CA VAL A 273 -5.34 -17.21 37.63
C VAL A 273 -5.62 -16.67 36.22
N PRO A 274 -6.69 -17.10 35.53
CA PRO A 274 -7.07 -16.54 34.24
C PRO A 274 -7.26 -15.03 34.32
N TRP A 275 -6.90 -14.28 33.27
CA TRP A 275 -6.97 -12.82 33.31
C TRP A 275 -8.40 -12.27 33.27
N LEU A 276 -9.39 -13.04 32.79
CA LEU A 276 -10.80 -12.68 32.86
C LEU A 276 -11.54 -13.58 33.85
N VAL A 277 -12.07 -12.98 34.91
CA VAL A 277 -12.72 -13.71 36.01
C VAL A 277 -14.01 -13.06 36.48
N LYS A 278 -14.86 -13.85 37.12
CA LYS A 278 -15.98 -13.38 37.94
C LYS A 278 -16.06 -14.17 39.24
N ALA A 279 -16.52 -13.53 40.31
CA ALA A 279 -16.80 -14.23 41.56
C ALA A 279 -18.00 -15.18 41.38
N GLU A 280 -17.97 -16.33 42.06
CA GLU A 280 -19.13 -17.22 42.17
C GLU A 280 -20.37 -16.46 42.68
N GLY A 281 -21.51 -16.65 42.01
CA GLY A 281 -22.74 -15.91 42.29
C GLY A 281 -22.78 -14.45 41.80
N SER A 282 -21.71 -13.92 41.20
CA SER A 282 -21.66 -12.57 40.63
C SER A 282 -21.77 -12.58 39.09
N SER A 283 -22.34 -11.50 38.54
CA SER A 283 -22.31 -11.20 37.11
C SER A 283 -21.18 -10.24 36.70
N GLN A 284 -20.51 -9.59 37.67
CA GLN A 284 -19.43 -8.65 37.37
C GLN A 284 -18.18 -9.40 36.91
N VAL A 285 -17.73 -9.09 35.70
CA VAL A 285 -16.46 -9.56 35.15
C VAL A 285 -15.35 -8.59 35.54
N TYR A 286 -14.19 -9.12 35.88
CA TYR A 286 -12.97 -8.38 36.14
C TYR A 286 -11.86 -8.85 35.20
N PHE A 287 -11.12 -7.88 34.68
CA PHE A 287 -9.83 -8.07 34.07
C PHE A 287 -8.76 -7.93 35.16
N LEU A 288 -7.95 -8.97 35.35
CA LEU A 288 -6.84 -8.98 36.29
C LEU A 288 -5.57 -8.58 35.56
N SER A 289 -4.87 -7.57 36.07
CA SER A 289 -3.57 -7.13 35.56
C SER A 289 -2.78 -6.58 36.74
N GLU A 290 -1.54 -7.06 36.90
CA GLU A 290 -0.76 -6.89 38.14
C GLU A 290 -1.58 -7.35 39.38
N ASP A 291 -1.43 -6.68 40.52
CA ASP A 291 -2.23 -6.90 41.74
C ASP A 291 -3.58 -6.11 41.73
N VAL A 292 -4.10 -5.81 40.54
CA VAL A 292 -5.32 -5.00 40.33
C VAL A 292 -6.39 -5.79 39.57
N ARG A 293 -7.65 -5.63 39.99
CA ARG A 293 -8.85 -6.08 39.28
C ARG A 293 -9.60 -4.87 38.72
N TYR A 294 -9.73 -4.81 37.41
CA TYR A 294 -10.44 -3.74 36.69
C TYR A 294 -11.82 -4.25 36.27
N PRO A 295 -12.95 -3.63 36.68
CA PRO A 295 -14.27 -4.07 36.27
C PRO A 295 -14.47 -3.89 34.75
N VAL A 296 -14.94 -4.95 34.08
CA VAL A 296 -15.25 -4.95 32.65
C VAL A 296 -16.77 -4.84 32.46
N THR A 297 -17.22 -3.95 31.57
CA THR A 297 -18.64 -3.84 31.20
C THR A 297 -19.05 -4.98 30.27
N ALA A 298 -20.34 -5.35 30.26
CA ALA A 298 -20.81 -6.49 29.48
C ALA A 298 -20.54 -6.39 27.97
N SER A 299 -20.52 -5.18 27.40
CA SER A 299 -20.15 -4.94 25.99
C SER A 299 -18.68 -5.23 25.71
N LYS A 300 -17.79 -4.92 26.66
CA LYS A 300 -16.33 -5.07 26.52
C LYS A 300 -15.80 -6.48 26.82
N VAL A 301 -16.63 -7.38 27.37
CA VAL A 301 -16.19 -8.75 27.66
C VAL A 301 -15.72 -9.47 26.40
N ALA A 302 -16.38 -9.26 25.26
CA ALA A 302 -15.99 -9.87 23.98
C ALA A 302 -14.59 -9.41 23.54
N ASP A 303 -14.33 -8.10 23.60
CA ASP A 303 -13.07 -7.46 23.17
C ASP A 303 -11.84 -8.09 23.82
N PHE A 304 -11.96 -8.51 25.09
CA PHE A 304 -10.88 -9.16 25.83
C PHE A 304 -10.94 -10.69 25.74
N ALA A 305 -12.12 -11.30 25.70
CA ALA A 305 -12.28 -12.76 25.79
C ALA A 305 -11.77 -13.52 24.56
N TYR A 306 -11.67 -12.86 23.41
CA TYR A 306 -11.05 -13.45 22.21
C TYR A 306 -9.55 -13.71 22.42
N ALA A 307 -8.81 -12.71 22.94
CA ALA A 307 -7.36 -12.78 23.16
C ALA A 307 -6.98 -13.47 24.49
N LEU A 308 -7.67 -13.11 25.58
CA LEU A 308 -7.32 -13.54 26.94
C LEU A 308 -8.08 -14.78 27.42
N GLY A 309 -8.93 -15.36 26.58
CA GLY A 309 -9.72 -16.55 26.86
C GLY A 309 -11.04 -16.28 27.61
N ALA A 310 -11.83 -17.33 27.79
CA ALA A 310 -13.18 -17.22 28.34
C ALA A 310 -13.20 -16.83 29.84
N VAL A 311 -14.22 -16.04 30.23
CA VAL A 311 -14.43 -15.59 31.61
C VAL A 311 -14.56 -16.79 32.56
N SER A 312 -13.59 -16.94 33.46
CA SER A 312 -13.54 -18.01 34.44
C SER A 312 -14.30 -17.65 35.73
N THR A 313 -14.94 -18.62 36.37
CA THR A 313 -15.61 -18.40 37.66
C THR A 313 -14.67 -18.82 38.79
N VAL A 314 -14.43 -17.92 39.75
CA VAL A 314 -13.53 -18.13 40.89
C VAL A 314 -14.26 -17.88 42.22
N PRO A 315 -13.80 -18.49 43.33
CA PRO A 315 -14.26 -18.11 44.67
C PRO A 315 -14.04 -16.61 44.93
N ALA A 316 -14.94 -15.97 45.66
CA ALA A 316 -14.81 -14.53 45.98
C ALA A 316 -13.47 -14.21 46.68
N SER A 317 -13.00 -15.10 47.54
CA SER A 317 -11.71 -15.01 48.25
C SER A 317 -10.47 -15.01 47.34
N THR A 318 -10.61 -15.41 46.08
CA THR A 318 -9.54 -15.24 45.07
C THR A 318 -9.40 -13.77 44.69
N LEU A 319 -10.52 -13.07 44.52
CA LEU A 319 -10.52 -11.64 44.16
C LEU A 319 -10.08 -10.75 45.32
N ASP A 320 -10.30 -11.16 46.58
CA ASP A 320 -9.96 -10.37 47.77
C ASP A 320 -8.45 -10.04 47.90
N LYS A 321 -7.60 -10.72 47.13
CA LYS A 321 -6.15 -10.45 47.04
C LYS A 321 -5.81 -9.26 46.14
N TYR A 322 -6.74 -8.83 45.28
CA TYR A 322 -6.54 -7.79 44.28
C TYR A 322 -7.20 -6.48 44.71
N SER A 323 -6.50 -5.37 44.52
CA SER A 323 -7.05 -4.02 44.66
C SER A 323 -8.03 -3.73 43.51
N THR A 324 -9.12 -3.00 43.76
CA THR A 324 -10.05 -2.60 42.68
C THR A 324 -9.54 -1.33 42.00
N GLY A 325 -9.28 -1.39 40.68
CA GLY A 325 -8.95 -0.22 39.86
C GLY A 325 -10.16 0.39 39.15
N ALA A 326 -9.90 1.33 38.25
CA ALA A 326 -10.91 1.93 37.37
C ALA A 326 -11.66 0.90 36.49
N ASN A 327 -12.81 1.29 35.95
CA ASN A 327 -13.49 0.50 34.92
C ASN A 327 -12.62 0.44 33.64
N VAL A 328 -12.65 -0.69 32.94
CA VAL A 328 -11.96 -0.83 31.65
C VAL A 328 -12.62 0.07 30.59
N GLY A 329 -11.87 1.05 30.10
CA GLY A 329 -12.27 1.95 29.01
C GLY A 329 -11.95 1.38 27.61
N GLU A 330 -12.01 2.23 26.60
CA GLU A 330 -11.52 1.91 25.24
C GLU A 330 -9.99 1.92 25.18
N ILE A 331 -9.37 2.88 25.88
CA ILE A 331 -7.92 3.03 25.98
C ILE A 331 -7.41 2.55 27.34
N LEU A 332 -6.37 1.74 27.31
CA LEU A 332 -5.63 1.20 28.44
C LEU A 332 -4.21 1.77 28.48
N ALA A 333 -3.60 1.79 29.66
CA ALA A 333 -2.19 2.13 29.82
C ALA A 333 -1.32 0.88 29.60
N GLY A 334 -0.41 0.93 28.62
CA GLY A 334 0.53 -0.15 28.31
C GLY A 334 1.76 -0.18 29.21
N PRO A 335 2.59 -1.24 29.11
CA PRO A 335 3.77 -1.45 29.93
C PRO A 335 4.91 -0.45 29.62
N ASP A 336 4.90 0.16 28.43
CA ASP A 336 5.81 1.22 28.00
C ASP A 336 5.32 2.65 28.37
N GLY A 337 4.16 2.76 29.04
CA GLY A 337 3.51 4.03 29.37
C GLY A 337 2.77 4.70 28.20
N ALA A 338 2.64 4.05 27.04
CA ALA A 338 1.83 4.54 25.93
C ALA A 338 0.35 4.15 26.10
N PRO A 339 -0.58 4.84 25.40
CA PRO A 339 -1.99 4.45 25.35
C PRO A 339 -2.23 3.34 24.31
N TYR A 340 -3.08 2.37 24.64
CA TYR A 340 -3.46 1.24 23.78
C TYR A 340 -4.97 1.15 23.67
N TYR A 341 -5.49 1.17 22.45
CA TYR A 341 -6.90 1.01 22.14
C TYR A 341 -7.20 -0.47 21.80
N ILE A 342 -8.33 -1.01 22.26
CA ILE A 342 -8.70 -2.42 22.02
C ILE A 342 -9.96 -2.53 21.15
N ASP A 343 -9.90 -3.32 20.06
CA ASP A 343 -11.03 -3.66 19.19
C ASP A 343 -11.06 -5.18 18.94
N ASP A 344 -12.01 -5.91 19.56
CA ASP A 344 -12.31 -7.32 19.28
C ASP A 344 -11.09 -8.26 19.15
N GLY A 345 -10.22 -8.27 20.15
CA GLY A 345 -9.00 -9.08 20.15
C GLY A 345 -7.82 -8.50 19.34
N VAL A 346 -7.96 -7.33 18.72
CA VAL A 346 -6.89 -6.51 18.15
C VAL A 346 -6.53 -5.39 19.12
N PHE A 347 -5.24 -5.04 19.21
CA PHE A 347 -4.80 -3.80 19.86
C PHE A 347 -4.25 -2.81 18.85
N HIS A 348 -4.58 -1.54 19.01
CA HIS A 348 -3.97 -0.42 18.30
C HIS A 348 -3.17 0.41 19.29
N LYS A 349 -1.86 0.56 19.06
CA LYS A 349 -1.08 1.51 19.84
C LYS A 349 -1.54 2.92 19.45
N VAL A 350 -1.98 3.73 20.40
CA VAL A 350 -2.40 5.09 20.10
C VAL A 350 -1.15 5.93 19.86
N ARG A 351 -1.13 6.73 18.77
CA ARG A 351 0.08 7.44 18.31
C ARG A 351 0.81 8.17 19.44
N ASN A 352 0.07 8.87 20.29
CA ASN A 352 0.56 9.53 21.50
C ASN A 352 -0.62 9.89 22.43
N TRP A 353 -0.31 10.46 23.59
CA TRP A 353 -1.31 10.93 24.55
C TRP A 353 -2.15 12.12 24.05
N THR A 354 -1.70 12.88 23.04
CA THR A 354 -2.50 13.94 22.41
C THR A 354 -3.66 13.34 21.62
N VAL A 355 -3.42 12.29 20.82
CA VAL A 355 -4.49 11.56 20.14
C VAL A 355 -5.40 10.89 21.18
N ALA A 356 -4.86 10.24 22.22
CA ALA A 356 -5.69 9.67 23.29
C ALA A 356 -6.62 10.70 23.96
N ALA A 357 -6.17 11.95 24.11
CA ALA A 357 -6.96 13.04 24.68
C ALA A 357 -8.16 13.43 23.79
N ASP A 358 -8.04 13.34 22.46
CA ASP A 358 -9.17 13.54 21.53
C ASP A 358 -10.25 12.46 21.68
N PHE A 359 -9.86 11.22 22.05
CA PHE A 359 -10.79 10.16 22.47
C PHE A 359 -11.22 10.27 23.95
N GLY A 360 -10.80 11.31 24.68
CA GLY A 360 -11.19 11.57 26.08
C GLY A 360 -10.28 10.96 27.15
N TYR A 361 -9.14 10.37 26.80
CA TYR A 361 -8.23 9.68 27.72
C TYR A 361 -6.94 10.48 27.96
N GLN A 362 -6.71 10.89 29.21
CA GLN A 362 -5.62 11.78 29.60
C GLN A 362 -4.43 11.00 30.19
N GLN A 363 -3.20 11.46 29.91
CA GLN A 363 -2.00 10.86 30.49
C GLN A 363 -2.02 10.97 32.02
N GLY A 364 -1.69 9.87 32.71
CA GLY A 364 -1.66 9.83 34.18
C GLY A 364 -3.03 9.82 34.86
N SER A 365 -4.13 9.69 34.11
CA SER A 365 -5.43 9.36 34.69
C SER A 365 -5.49 7.91 35.19
N ASP A 366 -6.45 7.59 36.07
CA ASP A 366 -6.66 6.23 36.58
C ASP A 366 -7.31 5.36 35.49
N LEU A 367 -6.46 4.68 34.71
CA LEU A 367 -6.84 3.82 33.60
C LEU A 367 -6.55 2.36 33.92
N ALA A 368 -7.31 1.45 33.28
CA ALA A 368 -6.96 0.05 33.29
C ALA A 368 -5.58 -0.15 32.63
N LYS A 369 -4.71 -0.91 33.30
CA LYS A 369 -3.38 -1.26 32.80
C LYS A 369 -3.39 -2.62 32.15
N ILE A 370 -2.53 -2.82 31.16
CA ILE A 370 -2.29 -4.12 30.52
C ILE A 370 -0.79 -4.46 30.55
N THR A 371 -0.44 -5.70 30.91
CA THR A 371 0.96 -6.14 30.91
C THR A 371 1.43 -6.53 29.51
N GLN A 372 2.74 -6.66 29.30
CA GLN A 372 3.28 -7.13 28.02
C GLN A 372 2.77 -8.54 27.67
N GLU A 373 2.81 -9.48 28.62
CA GLU A 373 2.33 -10.86 28.44
C GLU A 373 0.84 -10.93 28.02
N GLN A 374 0.05 -9.95 28.44
CA GLN A 374 -1.36 -9.82 28.07
C GLN A 374 -1.52 -9.20 26.68
N LEU A 375 -0.79 -8.12 26.37
CA LEU A 375 -0.75 -7.52 25.02
C LEU A 375 -0.30 -8.52 23.96
N ASP A 376 0.66 -9.39 24.27
CA ASP A 376 1.19 -10.42 23.36
C ASP A 376 0.15 -11.50 22.97
N ARG A 377 -1.03 -11.51 23.60
CA ARG A 377 -2.18 -12.35 23.20
C ARG A 377 -3.14 -11.70 22.22
N PHE A 378 -3.12 -10.37 22.12
CA PHE A 378 -3.93 -9.62 21.17
C PHE A 378 -3.22 -9.57 19.82
N ASN A 379 -3.99 -9.59 18.74
CA ASN A 379 -3.45 -9.32 17.42
C ASN A 379 -2.95 -7.87 17.37
N LYS A 380 -1.72 -7.67 16.86
CA LYS A 380 -1.14 -6.33 16.72
C LYS A 380 -1.75 -5.62 15.51
N GLY A 381 -2.51 -4.57 15.76
CA GLY A 381 -2.99 -3.62 14.74
C GLY A 381 -1.99 -2.49 14.48
N GLY A 382 -2.34 -1.64 13.52
CA GLY A 382 -1.63 -0.38 13.26
C GLY A 382 -1.84 0.67 14.35
N TYR A 383 -1.30 1.87 14.16
CA TYR A 383 -1.56 2.97 15.10
C TYR A 383 -3.03 3.39 15.10
N LEU A 384 -3.54 3.81 16.27
CA LEU A 384 -4.77 4.62 16.31
C LEU A 384 -4.41 6.07 15.96
N GLU A 385 -5.01 6.55 14.88
CA GLU A 385 -4.82 7.88 14.29
C GLU A 385 -5.99 8.82 14.65
N LYS A 386 -5.90 10.10 14.28
CA LYS A 386 -6.97 11.09 14.49
C LYS A 386 -8.18 10.88 13.55
N PHE A 387 -7.94 10.31 12.36
CA PHE A 387 -9.01 9.90 11.46
C PHE A 387 -9.35 8.43 11.68
N VAL A 388 -10.64 8.14 11.77
CA VAL A 388 -11.17 6.77 11.88
C VAL A 388 -12.07 6.52 10.68
N LYS A 389 -11.85 5.42 9.99
CA LYS A 389 -12.75 4.92 8.96
C LYS A 389 -13.54 3.76 9.54
N ASN A 390 -14.87 3.78 9.38
CA ASN A 390 -15.72 2.69 9.85
C ASN A 390 -15.95 1.64 8.76
N THR A 391 -16.44 0.46 9.16
CA THR A 391 -16.75 -0.64 8.23
C THR A 391 -17.85 -0.29 7.21
N SER A 392 -18.72 0.67 7.50
CA SER A 392 -19.67 1.24 6.53
C SER A 392 -19.04 2.21 5.50
N GLY A 393 -17.75 2.51 5.63
CA GLY A 393 -16.99 3.37 4.73
C GLY A 393 -17.11 4.87 5.00
N GLN A 394 -17.70 5.26 6.14
CA GLN A 394 -17.66 6.63 6.62
C GLN A 394 -16.30 6.95 7.21
N ILE A 395 -15.88 8.22 7.10
CA ILE A 395 -14.63 8.70 7.66
C ILE A 395 -14.96 9.79 8.68
N PHE A 396 -14.38 9.69 9.87
CA PHE A 396 -14.56 10.63 10.96
C PHE A 396 -13.21 11.23 11.36
N MET A 397 -13.15 12.54 11.57
CA MET A 397 -12.09 13.13 12.40
C MET A 397 -12.54 13.09 13.86
N ILE A 398 -11.68 12.60 14.74
CA ILE A 398 -11.90 12.59 16.18
C ILE A 398 -11.21 13.80 16.80
N GLU A 399 -11.94 14.61 17.56
CA GLU A 399 -11.40 15.85 18.13
C GLU A 399 -12.17 16.25 19.39
N GLY A 400 -11.48 16.43 20.51
CA GLY A 400 -12.06 16.93 21.75
C GLY A 400 -13.31 16.16 22.23
N THR A 401 -13.30 14.83 22.14
CA THR A 401 -14.44 13.92 22.41
C THR A 401 -15.63 13.98 21.44
N THR A 402 -15.44 14.61 20.28
CA THR A 402 -16.40 14.62 19.17
C THR A 402 -15.92 13.76 17.99
N LYS A 403 -16.86 13.13 17.28
CA LYS A 403 -16.64 12.52 15.96
C LYS A 403 -17.28 13.37 14.87
N ARG A 404 -16.53 13.70 13.83
CA ARG A 404 -16.92 14.66 12.78
C ARG A 404 -16.85 13.99 11.41
N GLU A 405 -17.99 13.75 10.76
CA GLU A 405 -18.04 13.12 9.42
C GLU A 405 -17.28 13.98 8.38
N VAL A 406 -16.46 13.36 7.54
CA VAL A 406 -15.53 13.99 6.57
C VAL A 406 -16.03 13.86 5.13
N SER A 407 -16.20 14.97 4.41
CA SER A 407 -16.75 14.99 3.05
C SER A 407 -15.76 14.56 1.96
N ASP A 408 -14.48 14.86 2.14
CA ASP A 408 -13.38 14.42 1.27
C ASP A 408 -12.10 14.38 2.09
N LEU A 409 -11.51 13.20 2.22
CA LEU A 409 -10.26 13.03 2.98
C LEU A 409 -9.03 13.47 2.17
N ALA A 410 -9.02 13.24 0.85
CA ALA A 410 -7.89 13.61 0.00
C ALA A 410 -7.75 15.13 -0.10
N GLN A 411 -8.89 15.84 -0.24
CA GLN A 411 -8.90 17.30 -0.28
C GLN A 411 -8.55 17.94 1.07
N LEU A 412 -8.92 17.35 2.21
CA LEU A 412 -8.42 17.79 3.51
C LEU A 412 -6.89 17.58 3.63
N GLY A 413 -6.35 16.53 3.00
CA GLY A 413 -4.91 16.23 3.02
C GLY A 413 -4.04 17.23 2.28
N THR A 414 -4.62 18.03 1.38
CA THR A 414 -3.90 19.14 0.72
C THR A 414 -3.82 20.40 1.58
N GLN A 415 -4.53 20.45 2.72
CA GLN A 415 -4.48 21.60 3.62
C GLN A 415 -3.24 21.56 4.52
N PRO A 416 -2.47 22.67 4.63
CA PRO A 416 -1.29 22.71 5.48
C PRO A 416 -1.58 22.33 6.94
N GLY A 417 -0.80 21.39 7.49
CA GLY A 417 -0.92 20.91 8.87
C GLY A 417 -1.83 19.70 9.09
N PHE A 418 -2.46 19.15 8.05
CA PHE A 418 -3.24 17.91 8.17
C PHE A 418 -2.41 16.66 7.87
N TYR A 419 -1.93 15.99 8.92
CA TYR A 419 -1.41 14.64 8.80
C TYR A 419 -2.55 13.61 8.68
N ILE A 420 -2.63 12.91 7.55
CA ILE A 420 -3.69 11.93 7.29
C ILE A 420 -3.15 10.50 7.33
N GLY A 421 -3.07 9.97 8.55
CA GLY A 421 -3.25 8.54 8.79
C GLY A 421 -4.70 8.30 9.20
N PHE A 422 -5.29 7.18 8.78
CA PHE A 422 -6.57 6.71 9.31
C PHE A 422 -6.44 5.30 9.89
N THR A 423 -7.31 4.98 10.84
CA THR A 423 -7.46 3.63 11.40
C THR A 423 -8.82 3.08 10.99
N ASP A 424 -8.83 1.90 10.37
CA ASP A 424 -10.08 1.16 10.15
C ASP A 424 -10.55 0.55 11.48
N LEU A 425 -11.75 0.91 11.93
CA LEU A 425 -12.41 0.35 13.13
C LEU A 425 -13.83 -0.11 12.78
N LYS A 426 -14.46 -0.91 13.64
CA LYS A 426 -15.88 -1.26 13.47
C LYS A 426 -16.80 -0.09 13.83
N ASP A 427 -18.00 -0.10 13.25
CA ASP A 427 -18.97 1.01 13.34
C ASP A 427 -19.31 1.41 14.80
N ASP A 428 -19.42 0.45 15.73
CA ASP A 428 -19.76 0.70 17.13
C ASP A 428 -18.61 1.25 17.98
N LYS A 429 -17.36 1.13 17.52
CA LYS A 429 -16.19 1.43 18.34
C LYS A 429 -16.01 2.90 18.66
N ILE A 430 -16.61 3.80 17.89
CA ILE A 430 -16.61 5.24 18.16
C ILE A 430 -17.98 5.78 18.63
N ASP A 431 -18.91 4.92 19.05
CA ASP A 431 -20.25 5.36 19.52
C ASP A 431 -20.26 5.95 20.94
N PHE A 432 -19.16 5.85 21.67
CA PHE A 432 -18.97 6.56 22.94
C PHE A 432 -18.63 8.05 22.75
N LEU A 433 -18.28 8.47 21.53
CA LEU A 433 -17.98 9.85 21.16
C LEU A 433 -19.23 10.60 20.71
N SER A 434 -19.28 11.89 20.97
CA SER A 434 -20.42 12.75 20.60
C SER A 434 -20.37 13.22 19.15
N ASP A 435 -21.51 13.37 18.47
CA ASP A 435 -21.53 13.85 17.09
C ASP A 435 -21.19 15.36 17.01
N GLY A 436 -20.16 15.71 16.24
CA GLY A 436 -19.78 17.09 15.96
C GLY A 436 -20.41 17.68 14.70
N GLU A 437 -19.93 18.87 14.31
CA GLU A 437 -20.21 19.43 12.98
C GLU A 437 -19.29 18.80 11.93
N PRO A 438 -19.81 18.44 10.74
CA PRO A 438 -19.04 17.76 9.72
C PRO A 438 -17.88 18.62 9.21
N LEU A 439 -16.86 17.96 8.66
CA LEU A 439 -15.78 18.61 7.93
C LEU A 439 -16.14 18.57 6.44
N LEU A 440 -16.44 19.76 5.91
CA LEU A 440 -16.90 19.97 4.55
C LEU A 440 -15.80 20.62 3.71
N THR A 441 -15.70 20.22 2.45
CA THR A 441 -14.75 20.78 1.48
C THR A 441 -15.44 21.07 0.14
N PRO A 442 -15.09 22.17 -0.56
CA PRO A 442 -15.70 22.51 -1.85
C PRO A 442 -15.39 21.49 -2.94
N GLY A 443 -16.40 20.97 -3.63
CA GLY A 443 -16.27 19.93 -4.66
C GLY A 443 -16.45 18.50 -4.15
N ALA A 444 -16.56 18.29 -2.84
CA ALA A 444 -16.84 16.96 -2.30
C ALA A 444 -18.18 16.40 -2.81
N ILE A 445 -18.18 15.11 -3.13
CA ILE A 445 -19.38 14.33 -3.46
C ILE A 445 -19.75 13.51 -2.23
N VAL A 446 -20.77 13.97 -1.50
CA VAL A 446 -21.24 13.29 -0.29
C VAL A 446 -22.39 12.35 -0.61
N GLU A 447 -22.20 11.06 -0.35
CA GLU A 447 -23.21 10.02 -0.48
C GLU A 447 -23.89 9.73 0.87
N LYS A 448 -25.19 9.46 0.84
CA LYS A 448 -25.93 8.99 2.03
C LYS A 448 -25.50 7.57 2.39
N LEU A 449 -25.42 7.27 3.68
CA LEU A 449 -25.08 5.94 4.18
C LEU A 449 -25.99 4.80 3.67
N ASP A 450 -27.24 5.11 3.34
CA ASP A 450 -28.21 4.16 2.77
C ASP A 450 -28.12 4.00 1.23
N GLY A 451 -27.21 4.72 0.57
CA GLY A 451 -27.04 4.74 -0.89
C GLY A 451 -28.18 5.42 -1.66
N SER A 452 -29.13 6.08 -0.99
CA SER A 452 -30.34 6.64 -1.64
C SER A 452 -30.12 7.94 -2.41
N GLY A 453 -28.91 8.51 -2.40
CA GLY A 453 -28.55 9.69 -3.18
C GLY A 453 -27.22 10.30 -2.81
N LYS A 454 -26.73 11.17 -3.71
CA LYS A 454 -25.48 11.93 -3.60
C LYS A 454 -25.75 13.43 -3.73
N VAL A 455 -24.90 14.26 -3.12
CA VAL A 455 -24.84 15.71 -3.32
C VAL A 455 -23.42 16.13 -3.66
N LEU A 456 -23.29 17.13 -4.54
CA LEU A 456 -22.06 17.90 -4.74
C LEU A 456 -22.08 19.10 -3.77
N LEU A 457 -20.98 19.38 -3.09
CA LEU A 457 -20.79 20.63 -2.36
C LEU A 457 -20.19 21.69 -3.30
N ASP A 458 -20.80 22.86 -3.42
CA ASP A 458 -20.27 23.97 -4.22
C ASP A 458 -19.17 24.76 -3.48
N ALA A 459 -18.72 25.87 -4.08
CA ALA A 459 -17.73 26.78 -3.51
C ALA A 459 -18.14 27.35 -2.13
N ASP A 460 -19.44 27.51 -1.88
CA ASP A 460 -20.02 28.03 -0.64
C ASP A 460 -20.47 26.90 0.32
N LEU A 461 -20.09 25.64 0.03
CA LEU A 461 -20.48 24.42 0.75
C LEU A 461 -21.98 24.11 0.73
N THR A 462 -22.70 24.64 -0.27
CA THR A 462 -24.10 24.31 -0.53
C THR A 462 -24.20 22.96 -1.21
N ALA A 463 -25.08 22.10 -0.71
CA ALA A 463 -25.30 20.75 -1.21
C ALA A 463 -26.33 20.72 -2.34
N HIS A 464 -25.87 20.36 -3.54
CA HIS A 464 -26.68 20.22 -4.75
C HIS A 464 -26.91 18.75 -5.07
N ALA A 465 -28.17 18.31 -5.12
CA ALA A 465 -28.50 16.91 -5.39
C ALA A 465 -28.01 16.48 -6.78
N VAL A 466 -27.31 15.33 -6.85
CA VAL A 466 -26.79 14.75 -8.09
C VAL A 466 -27.88 13.87 -8.75
N PRO A 467 -28.32 14.18 -9.99
CA PRO A 467 -29.26 13.35 -10.75
C PRO A 467 -28.75 11.92 -10.97
N ALA A 468 -29.68 10.96 -11.02
CA ALA A 468 -29.36 9.54 -11.29
C ALA A 468 -28.72 9.30 -12.68
N ALA A 469 -28.87 10.23 -13.64
CA ALA A 469 -28.18 10.15 -14.93
C ALA A 469 -26.66 10.42 -14.83
N LEU A 470 -26.22 11.02 -13.72
CA LEU A 470 -24.84 11.41 -13.45
C LEU A 470 -24.23 10.63 -12.27
N SER A 471 -25.03 9.92 -11.46
CA SER A 471 -24.58 9.28 -10.21
C SER A 471 -23.48 8.25 -10.39
N ASP A 472 -23.41 7.62 -11.56
CA ASP A 472 -22.50 6.51 -11.84
C ASP A 472 -21.21 6.98 -12.55
N PHE A 473 -21.14 8.26 -12.90
CA PHE A 473 -20.02 8.87 -13.63
C PHE A 473 -18.84 9.08 -12.68
N SER A 474 -17.61 8.94 -13.17
CA SER A 474 -16.40 9.02 -12.34
C SER A 474 -16.25 10.35 -11.60
N ALA A 475 -16.62 11.47 -12.19
CA ALA A 475 -16.66 12.80 -11.57
C ALA A 475 -17.69 12.95 -10.43
N PHE A 476 -18.63 12.00 -10.29
CA PHE A 476 -19.64 11.95 -9.23
C PHE A 476 -19.50 10.68 -8.36
N LYS A 477 -18.30 10.07 -8.33
CA LYS A 477 -17.94 9.07 -7.31
C LYS A 477 -17.88 9.75 -5.94
N ALA A 478 -18.39 9.07 -4.92
CA ALA A 478 -18.46 9.61 -3.57
C ALA A 478 -17.06 9.80 -2.98
N THR A 479 -16.74 11.01 -2.54
CA THR A 479 -15.52 11.36 -1.80
C THR A 479 -15.69 11.15 -0.29
N GLY A 480 -16.95 11.15 0.18
CA GLY A 480 -17.32 10.95 1.58
C GLY A 480 -18.71 10.35 1.73
N ARG A 481 -18.97 9.73 2.88
CA ARG A 481 -20.23 9.05 3.23
C ARG A 481 -20.78 9.53 4.56
N PHE A 482 -21.97 10.11 4.54
CA PHE A 482 -22.58 10.74 5.70
C PHE A 482 -23.81 9.96 6.19
N GLY A 483 -23.92 9.87 7.51
CA GLY A 483 -25.05 9.31 8.23
C GLY A 483 -25.94 10.47 8.73
N PRO A 484 -26.09 10.67 10.06
CA PRO A 484 -26.88 11.78 10.60
C PRO A 484 -26.44 13.17 10.13
N ALA A 485 -25.16 13.40 9.84
CA ALA A 485 -24.69 14.73 9.43
C ALA A 485 -25.17 15.13 8.04
N TYR A 486 -25.62 14.20 7.19
CA TYR A 486 -26.21 14.51 5.89
C TYR A 486 -27.40 15.47 6.01
N ALA A 487 -28.21 15.32 7.07
CA ALA A 487 -29.36 16.17 7.33
C ALA A 487 -28.99 17.59 7.83
N LYS A 488 -27.72 17.85 8.14
CA LYS A 488 -27.20 19.17 8.52
C LYS A 488 -26.75 20.01 7.32
N LEU A 489 -26.59 19.42 6.14
CA LEU A 489 -26.08 20.10 4.95
C LEU A 489 -27.06 21.17 4.44
N SER A 490 -26.58 22.39 4.22
CA SER A 490 -27.32 23.47 3.54
C SER A 490 -27.73 23.03 2.14
N GLN A 491 -29.04 22.95 1.84
CA GLN A 491 -29.53 22.45 0.56
C GLN A 491 -29.66 23.58 -0.48
N GLY A 492 -29.12 23.36 -1.67
CA GLY A 492 -29.33 24.20 -2.86
C GLY A 492 -30.28 23.54 -3.87
N ASP A 493 -30.43 24.18 -5.03
CA ASP A 493 -31.13 23.58 -6.16
C ASP A 493 -30.40 22.32 -6.66
N ALA A 494 -31.14 21.34 -7.20
CA ALA A 494 -30.53 20.14 -7.78
C ALA A 494 -29.66 20.48 -8.99
N LEU A 495 -28.61 19.70 -9.24
CA LEU A 495 -27.80 19.86 -10.45
C LEU A 495 -28.66 19.61 -11.70
N SER A 496 -28.35 20.32 -12.78
CA SER A 496 -29.02 20.08 -14.06
C SER A 496 -28.79 18.64 -14.52
N ALA A 497 -29.88 17.92 -14.75
CA ALA A 497 -29.86 16.62 -15.41
C ALA A 497 -29.59 16.73 -16.91
N GLU A 498 -29.67 17.94 -17.49
CA GLU A 498 -29.38 18.19 -18.90
C GLU A 498 -27.86 18.09 -19.14
N PRO A 499 -27.41 17.30 -20.14
CA PRO A 499 -25.99 17.02 -20.36
C PRO A 499 -25.17 18.20 -20.92
N LEU A 500 -25.85 19.26 -21.36
CA LEU A 500 -25.27 20.45 -21.99
C LEU A 500 -25.49 21.66 -21.06
N VAL A 501 -24.41 22.22 -20.51
CA VAL A 501 -24.47 23.26 -19.48
C VAL A 501 -23.60 24.48 -19.78
N SER A 502 -23.91 25.63 -19.18
CA SER A 502 -23.18 26.89 -19.39
C SER A 502 -23.17 27.79 -18.14
N ASP A 503 -22.06 28.51 -17.92
CA ASP A 503 -21.96 29.64 -16.97
C ASP A 503 -22.33 30.99 -17.60
N GLY A 504 -22.73 31.01 -18.88
CA GLY A 504 -22.98 32.23 -19.67
C GLY A 504 -21.75 32.81 -20.39
N THR A 505 -20.54 32.35 -20.07
CA THR A 505 -19.27 32.72 -20.74
C THR A 505 -18.70 31.59 -21.60
N ALA A 506 -18.96 30.34 -21.21
CA ALA A 506 -18.50 29.12 -21.86
C ALA A 506 -19.60 28.05 -21.85
N THR A 507 -19.46 27.07 -22.74
CA THR A 507 -20.38 25.95 -22.91
C THR A 507 -19.65 24.63 -22.69
N TYR A 508 -20.29 23.72 -21.97
CA TYR A 508 -19.71 22.47 -21.50
C TYR A 508 -20.62 21.28 -21.77
N VAL A 509 -20.00 20.13 -22.06
CA VAL A 509 -20.66 18.82 -22.03
C VAL A 509 -20.30 18.15 -20.70
N GLN A 510 -21.29 17.62 -19.99
CA GLN A 510 -21.04 16.76 -18.83
C GLN A 510 -20.46 15.43 -19.32
N THR A 511 -19.30 15.02 -18.82
CA THR A 511 -18.62 13.76 -19.20
C THR A 511 -18.28 12.93 -17.96
N ASP A 512 -17.94 11.65 -18.14
CA ASP A 512 -17.51 10.76 -17.05
C ASP A 512 -16.36 11.36 -16.22
N GLY A 513 -15.44 12.09 -16.88
CA GLY A 513 -14.31 12.76 -16.26
C GLY A 513 -14.52 14.24 -15.90
N GLY A 514 -15.76 14.75 -15.87
CA GLY A 514 -16.06 16.15 -15.51
C GLY A 514 -16.52 17.00 -16.71
N LEU A 515 -16.35 18.33 -16.64
CA LEU A 515 -16.90 19.24 -17.65
C LEU A 515 -15.95 19.44 -18.84
N LEU A 516 -16.28 18.89 -20.01
CA LEU A 516 -15.54 19.15 -21.25
C LEU A 516 -16.00 20.48 -21.86
N ARG A 517 -15.09 21.45 -22.02
CA ARG A 517 -15.43 22.73 -22.68
C ARG A 517 -15.53 22.56 -24.20
N VAL A 518 -16.67 22.93 -24.79
CA VAL A 518 -17.00 22.74 -26.21
C VAL A 518 -17.49 24.04 -26.88
N PRO A 519 -17.42 24.16 -28.22
CA PRO A 519 -18.10 25.24 -28.93
C PRO A 519 -19.61 25.01 -28.99
N ALA A 520 -20.41 26.02 -28.63
CA ALA A 520 -21.88 25.95 -28.66
C ALA A 520 -22.46 25.57 -30.05
N SER A 521 -21.75 25.90 -31.13
CA SER A 521 -22.12 25.55 -32.51
C SER A 521 -22.02 24.05 -32.82
N THR A 522 -21.28 23.27 -32.03
CA THR A 522 -21.12 21.82 -32.23
C THR A 522 -22.35 21.05 -31.77
N TYR A 523 -23.02 21.50 -30.70
CA TYR A 523 -24.20 20.85 -30.10
C TYR A 523 -25.52 21.61 -30.31
N GLY A 524 -25.45 22.84 -30.84
CA GLY A 524 -26.59 23.75 -30.98
C GLY A 524 -26.78 24.61 -29.75
N ALA A 525 -26.55 25.93 -29.88
CA ALA A 525 -26.49 26.86 -28.75
C ALA A 525 -27.77 26.94 -27.89
N ALA A 526 -28.94 26.60 -28.46
CA ALA A 526 -30.21 26.59 -27.74
C ALA A 526 -30.40 25.38 -26.80
N ASN A 527 -29.51 24.38 -26.87
CA ASN A 527 -29.61 23.14 -26.09
C ASN A 527 -28.85 23.21 -24.75
N PHE A 528 -28.13 24.30 -24.48
CA PHE A 528 -27.37 24.47 -23.23
C PHE A 528 -28.22 25.12 -22.14
N VAL A 529 -28.22 24.52 -20.94
CA VAL A 529 -28.89 25.06 -19.75
C VAL A 529 -27.88 25.85 -18.90
N SER A 530 -28.29 27.02 -18.43
CA SER A 530 -27.45 27.81 -17.53
C SER A 530 -27.44 27.19 -16.12
N ILE A 531 -26.25 27.05 -15.53
CA ILE A 531 -26.06 26.61 -14.15
C ILE A 531 -25.18 27.62 -13.37
N PRO A 532 -25.31 27.72 -12.04
CA PRO A 532 -24.49 28.61 -11.22
C PRO A 532 -22.98 28.39 -11.41
N ALA A 533 -22.21 29.49 -11.50
CA ALA A 533 -20.76 29.43 -11.71
C ALA A 533 -20.01 28.69 -10.60
N GLY A 534 -20.48 28.78 -9.34
CA GLY A 534 -19.90 28.08 -8.18
C GLY A 534 -19.92 26.55 -8.27
N ILE A 535 -20.84 25.98 -9.08
CA ILE A 535 -20.91 24.54 -9.38
C ILE A 535 -19.86 24.17 -10.45
N ILE A 536 -19.69 25.01 -11.47
CA ILE A 536 -18.73 24.78 -12.56
C ILE A 536 -17.29 24.86 -12.04
N SER A 537 -17.00 25.77 -11.10
CA SER A 537 -15.66 25.89 -10.51
C SER A 537 -15.21 24.68 -9.70
N VAL A 538 -16.14 23.89 -9.14
CA VAL A 538 -15.79 22.72 -8.31
C VAL A 538 -15.83 21.38 -9.06
N LEU A 539 -16.60 21.26 -10.14
CA LEU A 539 -16.68 20.02 -10.94
C LEU A 539 -15.42 19.72 -11.76
N GLY A 540 -14.53 20.70 -11.92
CA GLY A 540 -13.32 20.58 -12.73
C GLY A 540 -13.58 20.51 -14.24
N THR A 541 -12.58 20.95 -15.02
CA THR A 541 -12.65 20.89 -16.48
C THR A 541 -11.94 19.65 -17.02
N ASN A 542 -12.66 18.80 -17.77
CA ASN A 542 -12.10 17.68 -18.53
C ASN A 542 -11.45 18.17 -19.85
N GLY A 543 -10.59 19.17 -19.75
CA GLY A 543 -9.97 19.87 -20.87
C GLY A 543 -10.96 20.68 -21.74
N SER A 544 -10.52 20.98 -22.96
CA SER A 544 -11.31 21.73 -23.94
C SER A 544 -11.05 21.24 -25.37
N VAL A 545 -12.08 21.29 -26.21
CA VAL A 545 -11.99 20.98 -27.63
C VAL A 545 -12.41 22.19 -28.47
N THR A 546 -11.68 22.44 -29.55
CA THR A 546 -11.90 23.61 -30.43
C THR A 546 -12.86 23.33 -31.58
N GLY A 547 -13.28 22.07 -31.79
CA GLY A 547 -14.07 21.67 -32.94
C GLY A 547 -14.55 20.22 -32.86
N ALA A 548 -14.16 19.41 -33.85
CA ALA A 548 -14.59 18.02 -33.98
C ALA A 548 -13.95 17.12 -32.90
N HIS A 549 -14.74 16.28 -32.25
CA HIS A 549 -14.31 15.36 -31.19
C HIS A 549 -15.26 14.17 -31.06
N PHE A 550 -14.79 13.08 -30.44
CA PHE A 550 -15.57 11.86 -30.29
C PHE A 550 -16.25 11.79 -28.93
N VAL A 551 -17.53 11.45 -28.93
CA VAL A 551 -18.28 11.14 -27.70
C VAL A 551 -18.99 9.79 -27.81
N GLN A 552 -19.24 9.16 -26.68
CA GLN A 552 -20.01 7.93 -26.55
C GLN A 552 -21.06 8.11 -25.46
N GLU A 553 -22.34 7.97 -25.80
CA GLU A 553 -23.41 8.03 -24.81
C GLU A 553 -23.35 6.81 -23.89
N SER A 554 -23.56 7.02 -22.58
CA SER A 554 -23.54 5.95 -21.59
C SER A 554 -24.58 4.87 -21.94
N GLY A 555 -24.13 3.61 -21.95
CA GLY A 555 -24.92 2.45 -22.39
C GLY A 555 -25.01 2.24 -23.91
N SER A 556 -24.43 3.12 -24.74
CA SER A 556 -24.39 2.97 -26.20
C SER A 556 -23.15 2.20 -26.68
N ASP A 557 -23.29 1.39 -27.73
CA ASP A 557 -22.17 0.78 -28.45
C ASP A 557 -21.60 1.68 -29.57
N LYS A 558 -22.18 2.88 -29.78
CA LYS A 558 -21.82 3.79 -30.87
C LYS A 558 -20.94 4.93 -30.41
N ILE A 559 -19.82 5.10 -31.11
CA ILE A 559 -18.93 6.24 -30.98
C ILE A 559 -19.35 7.29 -32.01
N ASN A 560 -19.48 8.54 -31.60
CA ASN A 560 -19.99 9.62 -32.42
C ASN A 560 -18.95 10.73 -32.57
N LEU A 561 -18.50 11.00 -33.79
CA LEU A 561 -17.76 12.23 -34.10
C LEU A 561 -18.75 13.38 -34.20
N VAL A 562 -18.77 14.29 -33.24
CA VAL A 562 -19.65 15.47 -33.26
C VAL A 562 -18.91 16.65 -33.90
N VAL A 563 -19.49 17.26 -34.91
CA VAL A 563 -18.88 18.37 -35.65
C VAL A 563 -19.95 19.27 -36.28
N GLY A 564 -19.93 20.57 -35.93
CA GLY A 564 -20.71 21.60 -36.63
C GLY A 564 -22.24 21.42 -36.61
N GLY A 565 -22.79 20.75 -35.58
CA GLY A 565 -24.23 20.48 -35.47
C GLY A 565 -24.71 19.16 -36.11
N GLU A 566 -23.78 18.36 -36.64
CA GLU A 566 -24.03 16.98 -37.10
C GLU A 566 -23.13 15.98 -36.36
N ARG A 567 -23.50 14.70 -36.40
CA ARG A 567 -22.72 13.58 -35.85
C ARG A 567 -22.43 12.52 -36.90
N VAL A 568 -21.26 11.89 -36.86
CA VAL A 568 -20.95 10.69 -37.67
C VAL A 568 -20.79 9.49 -36.74
N GLU A 569 -21.59 8.44 -36.98
CA GLU A 569 -21.64 7.24 -36.14
C GLU A 569 -20.63 6.18 -36.59
N PHE A 570 -19.84 5.69 -35.65
CA PHE A 570 -18.87 4.61 -35.80
C PHE A 570 -19.30 3.42 -34.96
N SER A 571 -19.19 2.21 -35.51
CA SER A 571 -19.51 0.95 -34.81
C SER A 571 -18.27 0.23 -34.25
N SER A 572 -17.08 0.81 -34.37
CA SER A 572 -15.88 0.30 -33.70
C SER A 572 -14.96 1.45 -33.28
N LYS A 573 -14.15 1.20 -32.23
CA LYS A 573 -13.11 2.14 -31.77
C LYS A 573 -12.02 2.35 -32.81
N SER A 574 -11.64 1.27 -33.52
CA SER A 574 -10.60 1.32 -34.55
C SER A 574 -10.98 2.23 -35.73
N ASP A 575 -12.25 2.25 -36.14
CA ASP A 575 -12.72 3.16 -37.20
C ASP A 575 -12.69 4.63 -36.74
N ALA A 576 -13.05 4.89 -35.48
CA ALA A 576 -12.98 6.22 -34.89
C ALA A 576 -11.52 6.70 -34.73
N GLU A 577 -10.59 5.84 -34.29
CA GLU A 577 -9.16 6.13 -34.19
C GLU A 577 -8.51 6.37 -35.57
N ALA A 578 -8.90 5.60 -36.59
CA ALA A 578 -8.48 5.82 -37.97
C ALA A 578 -8.99 7.17 -38.52
N GLU A 579 -10.24 7.53 -38.21
CA GLU A 579 -10.81 8.83 -38.59
C GLU A 579 -10.17 10.00 -37.81
N ALA A 580 -9.82 9.80 -36.53
CA ALA A 580 -9.09 10.77 -35.72
C ALA A 580 -7.73 11.09 -36.36
N THR A 581 -6.98 10.02 -36.68
CA THR A 581 -5.68 10.08 -37.37
C THR A 581 -5.80 10.79 -38.71
N LYS A 582 -6.82 10.45 -39.52
CA LYS A 582 -7.09 11.09 -40.82
C LYS A 582 -7.38 12.60 -40.70
N ARG A 583 -7.94 13.05 -39.57
CA ARG A 583 -8.34 14.44 -39.33
C ARG A 583 -7.37 15.26 -38.50
N GLY A 584 -6.26 14.69 -38.03
CA GLY A 584 -5.34 15.36 -37.12
C GLY A 584 -5.98 15.80 -35.79
N ILE A 585 -7.06 15.13 -35.35
CA ILE A 585 -7.77 15.42 -34.09
C ILE A 585 -7.47 14.34 -33.05
N SER A 586 -7.72 14.65 -31.77
CA SER A 586 -7.59 13.66 -30.70
C SER A 586 -8.51 12.45 -30.92
N SER A 587 -7.99 11.26 -30.66
CA SER A 587 -8.73 10.00 -30.60
C SER A 587 -9.41 9.76 -29.24
N THR A 588 -9.33 10.70 -28.30
CA THR A 588 -10.06 10.65 -27.02
C THR A 588 -11.56 10.55 -27.28
N ILE A 589 -12.19 9.51 -26.74
CA ILE A 589 -13.64 9.32 -26.73
C ILE A 589 -14.14 9.72 -25.34
N TYR A 590 -14.96 10.75 -25.28
CA TYR A 590 -15.56 11.23 -24.03
C TYR A 590 -16.88 10.50 -23.78
N THR A 591 -16.99 9.77 -22.67
CA THR A 591 -18.27 9.19 -22.24
C THR A 591 -19.19 10.28 -21.71
N VAL A 592 -20.41 10.38 -22.22
CA VAL A 592 -21.40 11.43 -21.91
C VAL A 592 -22.76 10.82 -21.51
N PRO A 593 -23.66 11.53 -20.81
CA PRO A 593 -24.99 11.00 -20.46
C PRO A 593 -25.80 10.59 -21.69
N ALA A 594 -26.71 9.63 -21.52
CA ALA A 594 -27.65 9.27 -22.59
C ALA A 594 -28.59 10.45 -22.91
N GLY A 595 -28.78 10.74 -24.20
CA GLY A 595 -29.55 11.91 -24.67
C GLY A 595 -28.71 13.15 -24.95
N THR A 596 -27.39 13.11 -24.70
CA THR A 596 -26.46 14.22 -25.05
C THR A 596 -26.48 14.54 -26.55
N LEU A 597 -26.78 13.55 -27.39
CA LEU A 597 -26.82 13.69 -28.84
C LEU A 597 -28.24 13.89 -29.40
N ASP A 598 -29.24 14.11 -28.55
CA ASP A 598 -30.61 14.37 -28.99
C ASP A 598 -30.70 15.69 -29.79
N GLY A 599 -31.43 15.65 -30.90
CA GLY A 599 -31.53 16.77 -31.85
C GLY A 599 -30.32 16.93 -32.80
N ILE A 600 -29.17 16.30 -32.52
CA ILE A 600 -28.01 16.29 -33.42
C ILE A 600 -28.21 15.23 -34.51
N LYS A 601 -28.18 15.65 -35.77
CA LYS A 601 -28.49 14.77 -36.92
C LYS A 601 -27.28 13.92 -37.31
N THR A 602 -27.53 12.64 -37.59
CA THR A 602 -26.52 11.76 -38.19
C THR A 602 -26.24 12.19 -39.63
N GLY A 603 -24.99 12.56 -39.91
CA GLY A 603 -24.51 13.00 -41.21
C GLY A 603 -24.36 11.87 -42.23
N ASN A 604 -23.97 12.21 -43.47
CA ASN A 604 -23.98 11.28 -44.61
C ASN A 604 -22.76 10.35 -44.73
N GLY A 605 -21.89 10.29 -43.71
CA GLY A 605 -20.71 9.42 -43.68
C GLY A 605 -19.53 9.86 -44.56
N ILE A 606 -19.56 11.06 -45.16
CA ILE A 606 -18.44 11.61 -45.92
C ILE A 606 -17.58 12.50 -45.01
N THR A 607 -16.27 12.38 -45.15
CA THR A 607 -15.29 12.92 -44.20
C THR A 607 -14.74 14.26 -44.67
N ASN A 608 -14.47 15.19 -43.76
CA ASN A 608 -13.84 16.46 -44.09
C ASN A 608 -12.48 16.24 -44.80
N GLY A 609 -12.15 17.05 -45.82
CA GLY A 609 -11.01 16.80 -46.71
C GLY A 609 -11.25 15.77 -47.82
N ALA A 610 -12.41 15.10 -47.87
CA ALA A 610 -12.72 14.20 -48.97
C ALA A 610 -12.93 14.97 -50.28
N LEU A 611 -12.27 14.52 -51.34
CA LEU A 611 -12.51 14.98 -52.71
C LEU A 611 -13.85 14.41 -53.23
N ILE A 612 -14.70 15.26 -53.78
CA ILE A 612 -16.09 14.97 -54.17
C ILE A 612 -16.34 15.50 -55.58
N LYS A 613 -17.17 14.79 -56.36
CA LYS A 613 -17.82 15.35 -57.55
C LYS A 613 -19.28 14.90 -57.71
N SER A 614 -20.02 15.67 -58.50
CA SER A 614 -21.38 15.35 -58.92
C SER A 614 -21.38 14.29 -60.04
N PRO A 615 -22.45 13.48 -60.25
CA PRO A 615 -22.54 12.57 -61.40
C PRO A 615 -22.61 13.29 -62.74
N SER A 616 -22.93 14.60 -62.74
CA SER A 616 -23.16 15.42 -63.93
C SER A 616 -22.00 16.38 -64.26
N SER A 617 -20.93 16.42 -63.46
CA SER A 617 -19.82 17.36 -63.63
C SER A 617 -18.49 16.79 -63.13
N ASP A 618 -17.44 17.00 -63.90
CA ASP A 618 -16.05 16.70 -63.51
C ASP A 618 -15.40 17.80 -62.65
N THR A 619 -16.17 18.82 -62.23
CA THR A 619 -15.66 19.81 -61.27
C THR A 619 -15.42 19.15 -59.92
N LEU A 620 -14.19 19.29 -59.43
CA LEU A 620 -13.76 18.76 -58.13
C LEU A 620 -14.08 19.75 -57.01
N TYR A 621 -14.53 19.20 -55.89
CA TYR A 621 -14.74 19.92 -54.63
C TYR A 621 -14.09 19.13 -53.50
N VAL A 622 -13.63 19.83 -52.47
CA VAL A 622 -13.26 19.21 -51.19
C VAL A 622 -14.37 19.51 -50.17
N LEU A 623 -14.72 18.54 -49.33
CA LEU A 623 -15.62 18.78 -48.20
C LEU A 623 -14.90 19.63 -47.15
N ASP A 624 -15.46 20.81 -46.88
CA ASP A 624 -14.93 21.88 -46.04
C ASP A 624 -15.95 22.22 -44.95
N GLY A 625 -15.90 21.44 -43.87
CA GLY A 625 -16.95 21.39 -42.86
C GLY A 625 -18.29 20.97 -43.49
N ALA A 626 -19.28 21.84 -43.36
CA ALA A 626 -20.61 21.66 -43.96
C ALA A 626 -20.76 22.18 -45.41
N HIS A 627 -19.65 22.55 -46.06
CA HIS A 627 -19.67 23.16 -47.41
C HIS A 627 -18.79 22.39 -48.40
N LEU A 628 -19.02 22.61 -49.70
CA LEU A 628 -18.10 22.23 -50.76
C LEU A 628 -17.22 23.41 -51.15
N THR A 629 -15.91 23.26 -51.02
CA THR A 629 -14.94 24.23 -51.53
C THR A 629 -14.37 23.72 -52.85
N LYS A 630 -14.49 24.49 -53.93
CA LYS A 630 -14.05 24.06 -55.26
C LYS A 630 -12.52 23.92 -55.30
N VAL A 631 -12.00 22.86 -55.91
CA VAL A 631 -10.57 22.68 -56.19
C VAL A 631 -10.32 22.83 -57.68
N ALA A 632 -9.31 23.62 -58.06
CA ALA A 632 -9.10 24.00 -59.45
C ALA A 632 -8.70 22.84 -60.38
N SER A 633 -7.96 21.84 -59.89
CA SER A 633 -7.56 20.66 -60.67
C SER A 633 -7.27 19.43 -59.79
N SER A 634 -7.12 18.27 -60.44
CA SER A 634 -6.72 17.00 -59.81
C SER A 634 -5.32 17.04 -59.22
N GLU A 635 -4.40 17.73 -59.88
CA GLU A 635 -3.00 17.86 -59.46
C GLU A 635 -2.90 18.74 -58.21
N LEU A 636 -3.76 19.76 -58.12
CA LEU A 636 -3.86 20.61 -56.93
C LEU A 636 -4.52 19.85 -55.76
N ALA A 637 -5.55 19.05 -56.02
CA ALA A 637 -6.13 18.15 -55.00
C ALA A 637 -5.10 17.13 -54.48
N GLU A 638 -4.26 16.57 -55.37
CA GLU A 638 -3.18 15.67 -54.97
C GLU A 638 -2.11 16.39 -54.16
N ALA A 639 -1.67 17.59 -54.57
CA ALA A 639 -0.66 18.36 -53.86
C ALA A 639 -1.07 18.71 -52.41
N TYR A 640 -2.35 18.99 -52.16
CA TYR A 640 -2.92 19.21 -50.82
C TYR A 640 -3.22 17.92 -50.03
N GLY A 641 -2.92 16.74 -50.58
CA GLY A 641 -3.16 15.46 -49.91
C GLY A 641 -4.61 14.96 -49.94
N PHE A 642 -5.55 15.67 -50.60
CA PHE A 642 -6.95 15.25 -50.74
C PHE A 642 -7.14 14.03 -51.68
N GLY A 643 -6.06 13.62 -52.36
CA GLY A 643 -6.02 12.49 -53.28
C GLY A 643 -6.55 12.81 -54.68
N THR A 644 -6.55 11.81 -55.56
CA THR A 644 -6.91 11.94 -56.98
C THR A 644 -8.22 11.26 -57.38
N ASN A 645 -8.81 10.46 -56.49
CA ASN A 645 -10.03 9.69 -56.75
C ASN A 645 -11.23 10.31 -56.01
N PRO A 646 -12.05 11.17 -56.67
CA PRO A 646 -13.19 11.80 -56.01
C PRO A 646 -14.33 10.81 -55.74
N TYR A 647 -14.97 10.94 -54.59
CA TYR A 647 -16.26 10.32 -54.30
C TYR A 647 -17.33 10.90 -55.23
N VAL A 648 -17.96 10.05 -56.03
CA VAL A 648 -19.12 10.42 -56.85
C VAL A 648 -20.38 10.27 -56.02
N ILE A 649 -20.93 11.38 -55.53
CA ILE A 649 -22.15 11.40 -54.71
C ILE A 649 -23.40 11.54 -55.58
N THR A 650 -24.61 11.30 -55.05
CA THR A 650 -25.82 11.52 -55.85
C THR A 650 -26.06 13.01 -56.12
N GLN A 651 -26.70 13.37 -57.23
CA GLN A 651 -27.05 14.77 -57.52
C GLN A 651 -27.89 15.40 -56.37
N ALA A 652 -28.86 14.66 -55.83
CA ALA A 652 -29.68 15.11 -54.70
C ALA A 652 -28.91 15.23 -53.37
N SER A 653 -27.75 14.58 -53.24
CA SER A 653 -26.81 14.80 -52.13
C SER A 653 -25.95 16.04 -52.38
N PHE A 654 -25.47 16.21 -53.61
CA PHE A 654 -24.66 17.36 -54.02
C PHE A 654 -25.42 18.69 -53.87
N ASP A 655 -26.66 18.75 -54.38
CA ASP A 655 -27.50 19.96 -54.35
C ASP A 655 -27.91 20.41 -52.92
N ARG A 656 -27.62 19.60 -51.89
CA ARG A 656 -27.90 19.91 -50.48
C ARG A 656 -26.71 20.49 -49.73
N ILE A 657 -25.50 20.39 -50.27
CA ILE A 657 -24.29 20.90 -49.61
C ILE A 657 -23.97 22.28 -50.22
N PRO A 658 -24.04 23.39 -49.44
CA PRO A 658 -23.72 24.70 -49.96
C PRO A 658 -22.28 24.77 -50.49
N ILE A 659 -22.09 25.41 -51.64
CA ILE A 659 -20.76 25.64 -52.23
C ILE A 659 -20.23 26.98 -51.70
N LYS A 660 -18.98 27.04 -51.24
CA LYS A 660 -18.33 28.32 -50.92
C LYS A 660 -17.94 29.06 -52.20
N ASP A 661 -18.05 30.39 -52.17
CA ASP A 661 -17.55 31.24 -53.26
C ASP A 661 -16.01 31.18 -53.40
N ALA A 662 -15.31 30.88 -52.30
CA ALA A 662 -13.88 30.63 -52.29
C ALA A 662 -13.52 29.29 -52.95
N ALA A 663 -12.41 29.27 -53.69
CA ALA A 663 -11.89 28.08 -54.36
C ALA A 663 -10.39 27.93 -54.10
N ILE A 664 -9.92 26.70 -53.97
CA ILE A 664 -8.50 26.36 -53.88
C ILE A 664 -7.95 26.38 -55.31
N THR A 665 -7.18 27.42 -55.63
CA THR A 665 -6.62 27.69 -56.96
C THR A 665 -5.10 27.77 -56.99
N THR A 666 -4.46 27.80 -55.81
CA THR A 666 -3.03 28.02 -55.61
C THR A 666 -2.43 26.92 -54.74
N ASN A 667 -1.16 26.56 -54.97
CA ASN A 667 -0.43 25.63 -54.08
C ASN A 667 -0.12 26.25 -52.72
N GLN A 668 0.00 27.58 -52.65
CA GLN A 668 0.23 28.29 -51.41
C GLN A 668 -1.06 28.73 -50.73
N PHE A 669 -1.06 28.73 -49.39
CA PHE A 669 -2.20 29.07 -48.55
C PHE A 669 -1.78 29.50 -47.13
N ARG A 670 -2.73 30.04 -46.35
CA ARG A 670 -2.59 30.33 -44.91
C ARG A 670 -3.50 29.49 -44.04
N CYS A 671 -3.02 29.13 -42.86
CA CYS A 671 -3.79 28.52 -41.78
C CYS A 671 -3.62 29.32 -40.49
N GLY A 672 -4.61 30.15 -40.18
CA GLY A 672 -4.39 31.26 -39.26
C GLY A 672 -3.32 32.20 -39.81
N ASP A 673 -2.33 32.53 -38.97
CA ASP A 673 -1.21 33.41 -39.34
C ASP A 673 -0.05 32.66 -40.04
N ASP A 674 -0.06 31.33 -40.04
CA ASP A 674 0.99 30.52 -40.64
C ASP A 674 0.81 30.37 -42.16
N ALA A 675 1.91 30.47 -42.91
CA ALA A 675 1.95 30.33 -44.36
C ALA A 675 2.52 28.97 -44.78
N TYR A 676 1.92 28.35 -45.81
CA TYR A 676 2.25 27.01 -46.28
C TYR A 676 2.29 26.93 -47.81
N VAL A 677 3.02 25.94 -48.33
CA VAL A 677 2.98 25.49 -49.72
C VAL A 677 2.69 23.99 -49.75
N ALA A 678 1.62 23.60 -50.45
CA ALA A 678 1.24 22.22 -50.73
C ALA A 678 2.00 21.69 -51.96
N THR A 679 2.85 20.69 -51.76
CA THR A 679 3.59 19.95 -52.80
C THR A 679 3.84 18.51 -52.33
N GLU A 680 4.08 17.58 -53.24
CA GLU A 680 4.36 16.17 -52.91
C GLU A 680 3.34 15.45 -51.98
N LYS A 681 2.09 15.97 -51.90
CA LYS A 681 0.95 15.53 -51.04
C LYS A 681 0.98 16.06 -49.60
N GLU A 682 1.91 16.96 -49.29
CA GLU A 682 2.13 17.49 -47.96
C GLU A 682 2.27 19.03 -48.00
N ALA A 683 1.98 19.67 -46.87
CA ALA A 683 2.20 21.08 -46.65
C ALA A 683 3.56 21.32 -46.01
N HIS A 684 4.31 22.24 -46.60
CA HIS A 684 5.59 22.74 -46.09
C HIS A 684 5.39 24.13 -45.51
N LYS A 685 5.72 24.32 -44.23
CA LYS A 685 5.56 25.61 -43.53
C LYS A 685 6.64 26.61 -43.96
N LEU A 686 6.30 27.89 -44.06
CA LEU A 686 7.24 28.99 -44.23
C LEU A 686 7.37 29.75 -42.90
N THR A 687 8.55 30.33 -42.64
CA THR A 687 8.65 31.42 -41.66
C THR A 687 8.07 32.72 -42.25
N PRO A 688 7.69 33.71 -41.43
CA PRO A 688 7.19 34.99 -41.93
C PRO A 688 8.16 35.70 -42.88
N GLU A 689 9.47 35.62 -42.61
CA GLU A 689 10.54 36.22 -43.41
C GLU A 689 10.65 35.52 -44.77
N LEU A 690 10.59 34.18 -44.77
CA LEU A 690 10.64 33.40 -46.01
C LEU A 690 9.38 33.61 -46.85
N ALA A 691 8.20 33.68 -46.23
CA ALA A 691 6.95 34.00 -46.93
C ALA A 691 6.99 35.38 -47.60
N ALA A 692 7.61 36.38 -46.95
CA ALA A 692 7.86 37.69 -47.55
C ALA A 692 8.87 37.62 -48.70
N ALA A 693 9.97 36.87 -48.54
CA ALA A 693 11.00 36.70 -49.57
C ALA A 693 10.49 36.02 -50.87
N TYR A 694 9.39 35.27 -50.79
CA TYR A 694 8.73 34.67 -51.97
C TYR A 694 7.91 35.67 -52.79
N GLY A 695 7.52 36.82 -52.23
CA GLY A 695 6.87 37.91 -52.96
C GLY A 695 5.49 37.62 -53.57
N ILE A 696 4.78 36.60 -53.06
CA ILE A 696 3.46 36.16 -53.55
C ILE A 696 2.40 36.21 -52.45
N GLU A 697 1.12 36.29 -52.84
CA GLU A 697 0.01 36.22 -51.90
C GLU A 697 -0.29 34.76 -51.48
N PHE A 698 -0.69 34.59 -50.22
CA PHE A 698 -1.08 33.30 -49.63
C PHE A 698 -2.55 33.37 -49.17
N PRO A 699 -3.51 32.86 -49.97
CA PRO A 699 -4.94 32.88 -49.62
C PRO A 699 -5.25 32.08 -48.35
N SER A 700 -6.15 32.56 -47.51
CA SER A 700 -6.56 31.84 -46.30
C SER A 700 -7.39 30.60 -46.62
N LEU A 701 -6.96 29.46 -46.07
CA LEU A 701 -7.73 28.22 -46.04
C LEU A 701 -8.63 28.21 -44.79
N SER A 702 -9.72 27.44 -44.81
CA SER A 702 -10.59 27.32 -43.63
C SER A 702 -9.91 26.54 -42.51
N ALA A 703 -10.22 26.87 -41.25
CA ALA A 703 -9.71 26.11 -40.10
C ALA A 703 -10.05 24.61 -40.19
N GLN A 704 -11.21 24.28 -40.79
CA GLN A 704 -11.63 22.91 -41.05
C GLN A 704 -10.72 22.18 -42.05
N LEU A 705 -10.33 22.83 -43.16
CA LEU A 705 -9.42 22.22 -44.13
C LEU A 705 -7.97 22.23 -43.66
N CYS A 706 -7.54 23.24 -42.90
CA CYS A 706 -6.21 23.31 -42.30
C CYS A 706 -5.87 22.09 -41.43
N GLY A 707 -6.84 21.52 -40.72
CA GLY A 707 -6.63 20.31 -39.92
C GLY A 707 -6.49 19.00 -40.71
N VAL A 708 -6.79 18.99 -42.02
CA VAL A 708 -6.82 17.76 -42.85
C VAL A 708 -5.84 17.78 -44.04
N VAL A 709 -5.06 18.85 -44.20
CA VAL A 709 -3.91 18.86 -45.12
C VAL A 709 -2.72 18.24 -44.39
N PRO A 710 -2.10 17.15 -44.90
CA PRO A 710 -0.94 16.54 -44.25
C PRO A 710 0.22 17.53 -44.11
N ASN A 711 0.90 17.57 -42.96
CA ASN A 711 2.09 18.40 -42.75
C ASN A 711 3.35 17.54 -42.96
N SER A 712 4.28 18.00 -43.80
CA SER A 712 5.52 17.26 -44.13
C SER A 712 6.54 17.19 -42.98
N GLY A 713 6.39 18.03 -41.95
CA GLY A 713 7.41 18.27 -40.93
C GLY A 713 8.68 18.96 -41.45
N LYS A 714 8.76 19.25 -42.76
CA LYS A 714 9.88 19.95 -43.41
C LYS A 714 9.44 21.36 -43.81
N SER A 715 10.08 22.37 -43.26
CA SER A 715 9.86 23.74 -43.71
C SER A 715 10.25 23.91 -45.19
N MET A 716 9.58 24.83 -45.87
CA MET A 716 10.08 25.40 -47.12
C MET A 716 11.44 26.07 -46.88
N THR A 717 12.20 26.26 -47.95
CA THR A 717 13.50 26.94 -47.93
C THR A 717 13.57 28.01 -49.01
N GLU A 718 14.64 28.78 -49.00
CA GLU A 718 15.06 29.69 -50.06
C GLU A 718 15.49 28.96 -51.35
N PHE A 719 15.48 27.63 -51.40
CA PHE A 719 15.88 26.83 -52.55
C PHE A 719 14.75 25.95 -53.08
N ILE A 720 14.23 26.28 -54.27
CA ILE A 720 13.17 25.51 -54.94
C ILE A 720 13.67 24.85 -56.22
N LYS A 721 13.09 23.70 -56.55
CA LYS A 721 13.32 22.98 -57.81
C LYS A 721 12.04 22.96 -58.63
N ASP A 722 12.14 23.44 -59.86
CA ASP A 722 11.09 23.41 -60.88
C ASP A 722 11.64 22.67 -62.10
N GLY A 723 11.11 21.46 -62.34
CA GLY A 723 11.63 20.53 -63.34
C GLY A 723 13.10 20.17 -63.10
N SER A 724 13.96 20.52 -64.06
CA SER A 724 15.42 20.25 -63.99
C SER A 724 16.24 21.43 -63.45
N LYS A 725 15.60 22.54 -63.06
CA LYS A 725 16.26 23.78 -62.63
C LYS A 725 16.11 23.99 -61.13
N ILE A 726 17.16 24.47 -60.49
CA ILE A 726 17.17 24.89 -59.09
C ILE A 726 17.25 26.41 -59.07
N PHE A 727 16.42 27.04 -58.23
CA PHE A 727 16.33 28.48 -58.07
C PHE A 727 16.59 28.85 -56.60
N PHE A 728 17.28 29.97 -56.40
CA PHE A 728 17.32 30.69 -55.14
C PHE A 728 16.18 31.72 -55.13
N VAL A 729 15.43 31.81 -54.05
CA VAL A 729 14.29 32.74 -53.89
C VAL A 729 14.67 33.83 -52.89
N HIS A 730 14.69 35.08 -53.34
CA HIS A 730 15.10 36.23 -52.55
C HIS A 730 14.46 37.51 -53.10
N ASP A 731 14.02 38.41 -52.21
CA ASP A 731 13.38 39.70 -52.54
C ASP A 731 12.26 39.62 -53.61
N GLY A 732 11.47 38.54 -53.59
CA GLY A 732 10.37 38.28 -54.52
C GLY A 732 10.79 37.75 -55.90
N GLU A 733 12.07 37.46 -56.11
CA GLU A 733 12.60 36.88 -57.33
C GLU A 733 13.05 35.41 -57.16
N LYS A 734 12.67 34.54 -58.11
CA LYS A 734 13.33 33.24 -58.35
C LYS A 734 14.51 33.44 -59.29
N GLN A 735 15.72 33.18 -58.82
CA GLN A 735 16.95 33.34 -59.59
C GLN A 735 17.57 31.97 -59.88
N HIS A 736 17.66 31.62 -61.17
CA HIS A 736 18.16 30.31 -61.60
C HIS A 736 19.64 30.13 -61.24
N ILE A 737 19.99 29.05 -60.53
CA ILE A 737 21.37 28.71 -60.18
C ILE A 737 22.01 27.98 -61.37
N SER A 738 22.91 28.66 -62.10
CA SER A 738 23.31 28.22 -63.45
C SER A 738 24.17 26.95 -63.52
N SER A 739 24.63 26.39 -62.40
CA SER A 739 25.47 25.19 -62.39
C SER A 739 25.35 24.40 -61.09
N PRO A 740 25.52 23.06 -61.12
CA PRO A 740 25.56 22.24 -59.90
C PRO A 740 26.66 22.63 -58.91
N LYS A 741 27.82 23.14 -59.38
CA LYS A 741 28.87 23.66 -58.50
C LYS A 741 28.34 24.80 -57.64
N LEU A 742 27.61 25.72 -58.25
CA LEU A 742 27.03 26.87 -57.57
C LEU A 742 25.93 26.46 -56.58
N VAL A 743 25.19 25.37 -56.83
CA VAL A 743 24.22 24.79 -55.86
C VAL A 743 24.92 24.27 -54.59
N VAL A 744 26.12 23.69 -54.73
CA VAL A 744 26.95 23.26 -53.59
C VAL A 744 27.55 24.47 -52.87
N GLU A 745 28.04 25.47 -53.62
CA GLU A 745 28.56 26.73 -53.04
C GLU A 745 27.48 27.49 -52.27
N PHE A 746 26.22 27.45 -52.71
CA PHE A 746 25.05 27.98 -52.00
C PHE A 746 24.61 27.14 -50.78
N GLY A 747 25.26 26.03 -50.45
CA GLY A 747 24.86 25.16 -49.34
C GLY A 747 23.44 24.59 -49.48
N ALA A 748 22.90 24.53 -50.71
CA ALA A 748 21.52 24.15 -50.99
C ALA A 748 21.29 22.62 -50.97
N VAL A 749 22.37 21.82 -50.96
CA VAL A 749 22.29 20.35 -50.97
C VAL A 749 21.52 19.87 -49.73
N GLY A 750 20.44 19.12 -49.94
CA GLY A 750 19.54 18.65 -48.87
C GLY A 750 18.49 19.67 -48.42
N LYS A 751 18.54 20.92 -48.91
CA LYS A 751 17.56 21.99 -48.63
C LYS A 751 16.58 22.25 -49.77
N VAL A 752 16.86 21.77 -50.97
CA VAL A 752 16.02 21.98 -52.15
C VAL A 752 14.66 21.28 -52.01
N ILE A 753 13.57 22.03 -52.09
CA ILE A 753 12.19 21.50 -52.14
C ILE A 753 11.70 21.45 -53.59
N GLU A 754 11.11 20.32 -54.01
CA GLU A 754 10.49 20.21 -55.34
C GLU A 754 9.09 20.83 -55.34
N VAL A 755 8.84 21.74 -56.29
CA VAL A 755 7.60 22.50 -56.37
C VAL A 755 6.98 22.42 -57.76
N PRO A 756 5.64 22.49 -57.89
CA PRO A 756 4.99 22.54 -59.20
C PRO A 756 5.36 23.81 -59.96
N THR A 757 5.51 23.70 -61.29
CA THR A 757 5.77 24.85 -62.17
C THR A 757 4.70 25.94 -62.02
N SER A 758 3.44 25.57 -61.78
CA SER A 758 2.32 26.49 -61.49
C SER A 758 2.50 27.33 -60.22
N PHE A 759 3.27 26.84 -59.26
CA PHE A 759 3.68 27.60 -58.08
C PHE A 759 4.90 28.46 -58.40
N ALA A 760 5.95 27.84 -58.97
CA ALA A 760 7.18 28.53 -59.29
C ALA A 760 6.95 29.75 -60.22
N ASP A 761 6.05 29.66 -61.19
CA ASP A 761 5.77 30.75 -62.16
C ASP A 761 4.98 31.94 -61.59
N GLN A 762 4.49 31.85 -60.35
CA GLN A 762 3.95 33.01 -59.63
C GLN A 762 5.08 33.91 -59.06
N ILE A 763 6.28 33.37 -58.87
CA ILE A 763 7.45 34.10 -58.39
C ILE A 763 8.15 34.77 -59.58
N THR A 764 8.48 36.07 -59.46
CA THR A 764 9.12 36.84 -60.54
C THR A 764 10.45 36.20 -60.93
N THR A 765 10.72 35.99 -62.22
CA THR A 765 12.01 35.41 -62.63
C THR A 765 13.10 36.48 -62.68
N GLY A 766 14.01 36.41 -61.73
CA GLY A 766 15.15 37.32 -61.61
C GLY A 766 16.33 36.97 -62.53
N ALA A 767 17.43 37.70 -62.37
CA ALA A 767 18.66 37.44 -63.11
C ALA A 767 19.25 36.06 -62.77
N GLN A 768 19.79 35.37 -63.78
CA GLN A 768 20.44 34.07 -63.56
C GLN A 768 21.73 34.22 -62.74
N LEU A 769 21.84 33.48 -61.65
CA LEU A 769 23.02 33.42 -60.79
C LEU A 769 24.11 32.59 -61.46
N THR A 770 25.22 33.25 -61.81
CA THR A 770 26.41 32.65 -62.42
C THR A 770 27.63 32.62 -61.48
N LYS A 771 27.47 33.19 -60.28
CA LYS A 771 28.41 33.25 -59.15
C LYS A 771 27.62 33.55 -57.88
N LEU A 772 28.24 33.39 -56.70
CA LEU A 772 27.64 33.81 -55.44
C LEU A 772 27.39 35.35 -55.41
N PRO A 773 26.29 35.81 -54.79
CA PRO A 773 26.06 37.22 -54.48
C PRO A 773 27.16 37.81 -53.59
N ALA A 774 27.41 39.12 -53.71
CA ALA A 774 28.37 39.80 -52.83
C ALA A 774 27.80 39.88 -51.41
N GLY A 775 28.57 39.42 -50.41
CA GLY A 775 28.13 39.31 -49.02
C GLY A 775 27.57 37.93 -48.63
N TRP A 776 27.47 36.99 -49.58
CA TRP A 776 27.15 35.60 -49.29
C TRP A 776 28.41 34.89 -48.74
N GLY A 777 28.32 34.28 -47.55
CA GLY A 777 29.48 33.75 -46.82
C GLY A 777 30.15 32.56 -47.53
N GLU A 778 31.49 32.51 -47.52
CA GLU A 778 32.22 31.36 -48.07
C GLU A 778 31.95 30.09 -47.24
N PRO A 779 31.58 28.96 -47.87
CA PRO A 779 31.43 27.69 -47.16
C PRO A 779 32.81 27.13 -46.79
N THR A 780 33.09 27.04 -45.50
CA THR A 780 34.32 26.40 -44.98
C THR A 780 34.40 24.94 -45.44
N GLU A 781 35.54 24.52 -45.99
CA GLU A 781 35.67 23.21 -46.65
C GLU A 781 35.47 22.00 -45.71
N THR A 782 34.54 21.11 -46.09
CA THR A 782 34.50 19.73 -45.58
C THR A 782 35.58 18.89 -46.31
N PRO A 783 36.51 18.22 -45.59
CA PRO A 783 37.58 17.45 -46.22
C PRO A 783 37.06 16.19 -46.95
N ALA A 784 37.69 15.87 -48.08
CA ALA A 784 37.24 14.84 -49.01
C ALA A 784 37.55 13.39 -48.55
N PRO A 785 36.74 12.39 -48.95
CA PRO A 785 36.92 10.99 -48.57
C PRO A 785 38.00 10.28 -49.39
N THR A 786 38.68 9.29 -48.79
CA THR A 786 39.55 8.33 -49.49
C THR A 786 38.81 7.01 -49.74
N GLU A 787 39.11 6.36 -50.88
CA GLU A 787 38.23 5.35 -51.49
C GLU A 787 38.06 4.02 -50.74
N THR A 788 36.88 3.43 -50.96
CA THR A 788 36.41 2.12 -50.48
C THR A 788 36.86 0.97 -51.38
N ALA A 789 37.08 -0.22 -50.79
CA ALA A 789 37.03 -1.50 -51.50
C ALA A 789 35.70 -2.24 -51.19
N THR A 790 35.06 -2.76 -52.24
CA THR A 790 33.65 -3.22 -52.30
C THR A 790 33.46 -4.72 -51.88
N PRO A 791 32.24 -5.32 -51.81
CA PRO A 791 31.58 -5.61 -50.51
C PRO A 791 31.05 -7.07 -50.38
N THR A 792 29.94 -7.27 -49.61
CA THR A 792 28.88 -8.34 -49.69
C THR A 792 28.95 -9.44 -48.61
N PRO A 793 27.83 -9.92 -47.99
CA PRO A 793 26.58 -9.24 -47.53
C PRO A 793 26.08 -9.66 -46.11
N THR A 794 25.07 -8.95 -45.54
CA THR A 794 24.07 -9.42 -44.51
C THR A 794 24.62 -9.75 -43.09
N ALA A 795 24.03 -9.38 -41.93
CA ALA A 795 22.73 -8.80 -41.55
C ALA A 795 22.82 -7.79 -40.36
N THR A 796 21.76 -6.98 -40.21
CA THR A 796 21.34 -6.12 -39.07
C THR A 796 20.62 -6.98 -37.99
N PRO A 797 20.38 -6.59 -36.71
CA PRO A 797 20.72 -5.37 -35.92
C PRO A 797 21.80 -5.66 -34.83
N THR A 798 22.10 -4.85 -33.79
CA THR A 798 22.23 -3.39 -33.53
C THR A 798 22.80 -3.23 -32.10
N ALA A 799 23.57 -2.18 -31.80
CA ALA A 799 24.00 -1.84 -30.43
C ALA A 799 24.25 -0.32 -30.26
N THR A 800 23.99 0.21 -29.06
CA THR A 800 24.18 1.62 -28.65
C THR A 800 25.52 1.77 -27.91
N PRO A 801 26.29 2.87 -28.09
CA PRO A 801 27.65 2.99 -27.55
C PRO A 801 27.75 3.62 -26.14
N GLU A 802 28.85 3.28 -25.48
CA GLU A 802 29.35 3.71 -24.17
C GLU A 802 30.39 4.86 -24.29
N PRO A 803 30.49 5.82 -23.35
CA PRO A 803 31.49 6.89 -23.38
C PRO A 803 32.83 6.50 -22.70
N THR A 804 33.95 7.01 -23.22
CA THR A 804 35.33 6.67 -22.78
C THR A 804 35.97 7.76 -21.87
N ALA A 805 36.83 7.32 -20.95
CA ALA A 805 37.51 8.13 -19.93
C ALA A 805 38.59 9.14 -20.44
N THR A 806 38.95 10.10 -19.57
CA THR A 806 40.05 11.07 -19.74
C THR A 806 41.09 10.92 -18.61
N ALA A 807 42.37 11.24 -18.88
CA ALA A 807 43.52 10.77 -18.10
C ALA A 807 44.10 11.74 -17.05
N THR A 808 44.80 11.15 -16.06
CA THR A 808 45.44 11.77 -14.89
C THR A 808 46.89 12.24 -15.14
N PRO A 809 47.35 13.35 -14.54
CA PRO A 809 48.77 13.70 -14.38
C PRO A 809 49.33 13.48 -12.95
N GLU A 810 50.65 13.29 -12.84
CA GLU A 810 51.46 13.05 -11.62
C GLU A 810 52.82 13.78 -11.79
N PRO A 811 53.73 13.93 -10.80
CA PRO A 811 53.65 14.14 -9.35
C PRO A 811 54.32 15.48 -8.91
N THR A 812 54.42 15.78 -7.60
CA THR A 812 55.69 16.20 -6.89
C THR A 812 55.46 16.26 -5.36
N ALA A 813 56.44 15.85 -4.56
CA ALA A 813 56.37 15.77 -3.09
C ALA A 813 57.14 16.88 -2.35
N SER A 814 56.83 17.08 -1.06
CA SER A 814 57.70 17.76 -0.08
C SER A 814 57.46 17.20 1.33
N ALA A 815 58.49 17.20 2.18
CA ALA A 815 58.52 16.51 3.48
C ALA A 815 59.00 17.41 4.63
N THR A 816 58.69 17.05 5.89
CA THR A 816 59.48 17.35 7.12
C THR A 816 59.03 16.42 8.28
N ALA A 817 59.79 16.31 9.36
CA ALA A 817 60.02 15.06 10.12
C ALA A 817 59.58 15.04 11.62
N THR A 818 59.30 13.82 12.13
CA THR A 818 59.80 13.22 13.43
C THR A 818 59.42 13.91 14.79
N PRO A 819 58.96 13.19 15.85
CA PRO A 819 59.71 12.07 16.47
C PRO A 819 58.97 10.84 17.09
N GLU A 820 59.79 9.81 17.30
CA GLU A 820 59.62 8.57 18.11
C GLU A 820 59.48 8.87 19.64
N PRO A 821 59.05 7.93 20.54
CA PRO A 821 59.92 6.80 20.93
C PRO A 821 59.30 5.49 21.55
N THR A 822 60.10 4.41 21.51
CA THR A 822 60.21 3.28 22.49
C THR A 822 59.20 2.10 22.55
N ALA A 823 59.75 0.90 22.80
CA ALA A 823 59.05 -0.37 23.08
C ALA A 823 59.64 -1.14 24.29
N SER A 824 58.82 -1.96 24.96
CA SER A 824 59.19 -3.06 25.91
C SER A 824 57.92 -3.79 26.41
N ALA A 825 57.89 -5.07 26.82
CA ALA A 825 58.73 -6.26 26.57
C ALA A 825 58.10 -7.51 27.27
N THR A 826 58.22 -8.73 26.68
CA THR A 826 58.07 -10.08 27.33
C THR A 826 56.65 -10.48 27.84
N ALA A 827 56.21 -11.75 27.95
CA ALA A 827 56.87 -13.08 27.83
C ALA A 827 55.91 -14.23 27.40
N GLU A 828 56.49 -15.32 26.87
CA GLU A 828 55.98 -16.70 26.67
C GLU A 828 56.38 -17.54 27.92
N PRO A 829 55.65 -18.58 28.46
CA PRO A 829 55.47 -19.89 27.78
C PRO A 829 54.33 -20.89 28.18
N THR A 830 54.26 -21.99 27.41
CA THR A 830 54.01 -23.42 27.80
C THR A 830 52.69 -24.08 27.37
N ALA A 831 52.83 -25.23 26.68
CA ALA A 831 51.79 -26.26 26.50
C ALA A 831 52.36 -27.65 26.88
N THR A 832 51.54 -28.63 27.30
CA THR A 832 51.89 -30.07 27.36
C THR A 832 50.67 -31.00 27.59
N ALA A 833 50.46 -31.96 26.66
CA ALA A 833 49.81 -33.29 26.77
C ALA A 833 48.33 -33.40 27.28
N THR A 834 47.53 -34.45 27.01
CA THR A 834 47.81 -35.91 26.86
C THR A 834 46.61 -36.62 26.11
N PRO A 835 46.56 -37.95 25.91
CA PRO A 835 47.06 -38.72 24.75
C PRO A 835 45.98 -39.45 23.88
N GLU A 836 46.45 -40.06 22.79
CA GLU A 836 45.76 -41.02 21.90
C GLU A 836 45.63 -42.44 22.52
N PRO A 837 44.67 -43.27 22.05
CA PRO A 837 44.99 -44.68 21.82
C PRO A 837 44.52 -45.25 20.46
N THR A 838 45.37 -46.13 19.92
CA THR A 838 45.25 -46.90 18.67
C THR A 838 44.40 -48.18 18.78
N ASN A 839 43.71 -48.61 17.71
CA ASN A 839 44.03 -49.86 16.95
C ASN A 839 43.09 -50.12 15.74
N PRO A 840 43.44 -51.03 14.78
CA PRO A 840 42.75 -51.18 13.50
C PRO A 840 41.91 -52.46 13.29
N SER A 841 40.90 -52.33 12.41
CA SER A 841 40.54 -53.16 11.23
C SER A 841 40.44 -54.71 11.22
N LEU A 842 39.40 -55.16 10.49
CA LEU A 842 39.16 -56.43 9.76
C LEU A 842 38.39 -57.62 10.41
N GLU A 843 37.16 -57.78 9.88
CA GLU A 843 36.45 -59.01 9.46
C GLU A 843 36.00 -60.11 10.46
N PRO A 844 34.78 -60.66 10.26
CA PRO A 844 34.66 -61.86 9.40
C PRO A 844 33.40 -61.99 8.51
N THR A 845 33.49 -62.87 7.51
CA THR A 845 32.45 -63.30 6.53
C THR A 845 32.62 -64.81 6.26
N PRO A 846 31.65 -65.62 5.76
CA PRO A 846 30.19 -65.73 5.92
C PRO A 846 29.77 -67.08 6.61
N THR A 847 28.49 -67.48 6.75
CA THR A 847 27.74 -68.36 5.78
C THR A 847 26.35 -68.78 6.32
N SER A 848 25.29 -68.69 5.49
CA SER A 848 23.97 -69.40 5.56
C SER A 848 23.03 -69.22 6.77
N THR A 849 21.69 -69.21 6.63
CA THR A 849 20.79 -69.28 5.44
C THR A 849 19.33 -68.88 5.81
N ASP A 850 18.58 -68.38 4.81
CA ASP A 850 17.12 -68.15 4.70
C ASP A 850 16.42 -66.98 5.43
N ALA A 851 15.53 -66.32 4.66
CA ALA A 851 14.73 -65.13 4.97
C ALA A 851 13.22 -65.40 4.70
N PRO A 852 12.26 -64.49 4.97
CA PRO A 852 12.08 -63.29 4.11
C PRO A 852 11.56 -62.00 4.81
N GLY A 853 11.87 -60.84 4.21
CA GLY A 853 10.94 -59.69 4.21
C GLY A 853 11.20 -58.49 5.13
N THR A 854 12.42 -57.93 5.16
CA THR A 854 12.63 -56.55 5.66
C THR A 854 12.17 -55.54 4.59
N PRO A 855 11.45 -54.46 4.94
CA PRO A 855 11.10 -53.41 3.97
C PRO A 855 12.35 -52.69 3.45
N GLU A 856 12.27 -52.34 2.17
CA GLU A 856 13.25 -51.58 1.40
C GLU A 856 13.53 -50.21 2.07
N PRO A 857 14.80 -49.74 2.14
CA PRO A 857 15.07 -48.38 2.57
C PRO A 857 14.48 -47.44 1.51
N THR A 858 13.51 -46.61 1.89
CA THR A 858 13.03 -45.53 1.03
C THR A 858 14.23 -44.66 0.66
N GLU A 859 14.55 -44.67 -0.63
CA GLU A 859 15.53 -43.79 -1.25
C GLU A 859 15.22 -42.34 -0.82
N THR A 860 16.15 -41.70 -0.11
CA THR A 860 16.12 -40.24 0.04
C THR A 860 16.19 -39.70 -1.38
N ALA A 861 15.06 -39.19 -1.88
CA ALA A 861 14.99 -38.63 -3.22
C ALA A 861 16.16 -37.65 -3.41
N ALA A 862 16.92 -37.83 -4.50
CA ALA A 862 18.02 -36.94 -4.81
C ALA A 862 17.50 -35.48 -4.80
N PRO A 863 18.26 -34.52 -4.23
CA PRO A 863 17.83 -33.14 -4.17
C PRO A 863 17.52 -32.67 -5.60
N GLU A 864 16.35 -32.06 -5.77
CA GLU A 864 15.91 -31.61 -7.08
C GLU A 864 16.90 -30.57 -7.63
N PRO A 865 17.41 -30.74 -8.86
CA PRO A 865 18.44 -29.86 -9.39
C PRO A 865 17.92 -28.42 -9.53
N ALA A 866 18.85 -27.47 -9.41
CA ALA A 866 18.55 -26.06 -9.66
C ALA A 866 18.00 -25.85 -11.07
N VAL A 867 17.08 -24.90 -11.20
CA VAL A 867 16.53 -24.46 -12.49
C VAL A 867 17.21 -23.16 -12.93
N GLU A 868 17.39 -22.92 -14.23
CA GLU A 868 17.95 -21.65 -14.69
C GLU A 868 17.07 -20.46 -14.25
N LEU A 869 17.74 -19.41 -13.76
CA LEU A 869 17.18 -18.15 -13.30
C LEU A 869 17.76 -16.98 -14.11
N THR A 870 17.03 -15.87 -14.15
CA THR A 870 17.44 -14.64 -14.85
C THR A 870 17.43 -13.43 -13.91
N ALA A 871 18.31 -12.45 -14.15
CA ALA A 871 18.33 -11.23 -13.35
C ALA A 871 17.00 -10.47 -13.47
N GLY A 872 16.50 -9.96 -12.34
CA GLY A 872 15.16 -9.37 -12.20
C GLY A 872 14.05 -10.38 -11.91
N GLU A 873 14.33 -11.68 -11.96
CA GLU A 873 13.33 -12.71 -11.67
C GLU A 873 13.02 -12.80 -10.16
N VAL A 874 11.73 -12.90 -9.84
CA VAL A 874 11.22 -12.96 -8.46
C VAL A 874 10.94 -14.41 -8.09
N ILE A 875 11.61 -14.90 -7.06
CA ILE A 875 11.60 -16.31 -6.66
C ILE A 875 11.17 -16.51 -5.20
N THR A 876 10.67 -17.70 -4.91
CA THR A 876 10.42 -18.20 -3.55
C THR A 876 10.87 -19.65 -3.44
N ASN A 877 11.27 -20.11 -2.25
CA ASN A 877 11.54 -21.52 -2.05
C ASN A 877 10.23 -22.33 -2.00
N ARG A 878 10.32 -23.66 -2.02
CA ARG A 878 9.12 -24.52 -1.98
C ARG A 878 8.35 -24.48 -0.67
N ALA A 879 8.97 -24.02 0.40
CA ALA A 879 8.32 -23.82 1.68
C ALA A 879 7.56 -22.47 1.77
N GLY A 880 7.74 -21.56 0.80
CA GLY A 880 7.12 -20.23 0.78
C GLY A 880 7.63 -19.30 1.88
N THR A 881 8.85 -19.49 2.38
CA THR A 881 9.35 -18.80 3.59
C THR A 881 9.98 -17.44 3.34
N GLY A 882 9.97 -16.95 2.10
CA GLY A 882 10.52 -15.65 1.72
C GLY A 882 10.33 -15.35 0.24
N THR A 883 10.60 -14.10 -0.14
CA THR A 883 10.61 -13.65 -1.54
C THR A 883 11.98 -13.02 -1.83
N TRP A 884 12.60 -13.40 -2.94
CA TRP A 884 13.90 -12.89 -3.36
C TRP A 884 13.85 -12.41 -4.81
N ILE A 885 14.68 -11.43 -5.13
CA ILE A 885 14.92 -10.95 -6.49
C ILE A 885 16.33 -11.35 -6.89
N VAL A 886 16.48 -11.97 -8.07
CA VAL A 886 17.78 -12.36 -8.63
C VAL A 886 18.51 -11.09 -9.11
N ASN A 887 19.63 -10.75 -8.47
CA ASN A 887 20.33 -9.48 -8.61
C ASN A 887 21.77 -9.70 -9.12
N GLY A 888 21.87 -10.27 -10.33
CA GLY A 888 23.15 -10.78 -10.85
C GLY A 888 23.61 -12.01 -10.06
N ASP A 889 24.79 -11.93 -9.43
CA ASP A 889 25.44 -13.01 -8.67
C ASP A 889 24.97 -13.10 -7.19
N GLU A 890 23.92 -12.36 -6.82
CA GLU A 890 23.37 -12.23 -5.47
C GLU A 890 21.83 -12.31 -5.47
N LEU A 891 21.22 -12.74 -4.35
CA LEU A 891 19.78 -12.65 -4.12
C LEU A 891 19.45 -11.49 -3.18
N LEU A 892 18.59 -10.56 -3.61
CA LEU A 892 18.01 -9.54 -2.74
C LEU A 892 16.79 -10.12 -2.00
N GLN A 893 16.88 -10.29 -0.68
CA GLN A 893 15.75 -10.73 0.14
C GLN A 893 14.80 -9.56 0.39
N VAL A 894 13.59 -9.63 -0.16
CA VAL A 894 12.59 -8.57 -0.04
C VAL A 894 12.00 -8.58 1.38
N GLY A 895 12.22 -7.50 2.14
CA GLY A 895 11.74 -7.38 3.52
C GLY A 895 10.24 -7.13 3.64
N SER A 896 9.66 -6.42 2.67
CA SER A 896 8.22 -6.15 2.60
C SER A 896 7.76 -5.85 1.15
N PRO A 897 6.49 -6.15 0.79
CA PRO A 897 5.91 -5.72 -0.48
C PRO A 897 5.94 -4.20 -0.68
N GLU A 898 5.83 -3.43 0.39
CA GLU A 898 5.82 -1.96 0.36
C GLU A 898 7.17 -1.40 -0.10
N VAL A 899 8.29 -1.96 0.38
CA VAL A 899 9.65 -1.58 -0.07
C VAL A 899 9.85 -1.89 -1.56
N ALA A 900 9.39 -3.05 -2.02
CA ALA A 900 9.45 -3.40 -3.43
C ALA A 900 8.59 -2.46 -4.30
N ALA A 901 7.36 -2.14 -3.85
CA ALA A 901 6.47 -1.22 -4.56
C ALA A 901 7.06 0.21 -4.67
N GLN A 902 7.67 0.73 -3.60
CA GLN A 902 8.32 2.06 -3.62
C GLN A 902 9.49 2.12 -4.61
N LEU A 903 10.19 1.00 -4.85
CA LEU A 903 11.25 0.87 -5.85
C LEU A 903 10.74 0.55 -7.27
N GLY A 904 9.45 0.29 -7.47
CA GLY A 904 8.89 -0.14 -8.76
C GLY A 904 9.09 -1.62 -9.09
N LEU A 905 9.47 -2.44 -8.11
CA LEU A 905 9.75 -3.86 -8.26
C LEU A 905 8.46 -4.71 -8.15
N ALA A 906 8.05 -5.31 -9.26
CA ALA A 906 6.86 -6.16 -9.33
C ALA A 906 7.12 -7.56 -8.74
N ILE A 907 6.84 -7.75 -7.45
CA ILE A 907 7.06 -9.02 -6.73
C ILE A 907 5.86 -10.00 -6.73
N GLU A 908 4.83 -9.74 -7.53
CA GLU A 908 3.63 -10.58 -7.55
C GLU A 908 3.89 -11.95 -8.21
N ASN A 909 3.31 -13.00 -7.62
CA ASN A 909 3.38 -14.39 -8.11
C ASN A 909 4.83 -14.93 -8.23
N PRO A 910 5.63 -14.92 -7.15
CA PRO A 910 7.02 -15.38 -7.19
C PRO A 910 7.13 -16.83 -7.64
N ARG A 911 8.11 -17.12 -8.53
CA ARG A 911 8.36 -18.47 -9.05
C ARG A 911 8.87 -19.36 -7.92
N SER A 912 8.15 -20.45 -7.64
CA SER A 912 8.61 -21.43 -6.66
C SER A 912 9.73 -22.31 -7.25
N VAL A 913 10.91 -22.27 -6.62
CA VAL A 913 12.12 -22.97 -7.09
C VAL A 913 12.70 -23.91 -6.01
N PRO A 914 13.42 -24.99 -6.39
CA PRO A 914 14.06 -25.90 -5.44
C PRO A 914 15.10 -25.24 -4.53
N ASP A 915 15.35 -25.83 -3.36
CA ASP A 915 16.38 -25.36 -2.42
C ASP A 915 17.80 -25.38 -3.02
N ALA A 916 18.03 -26.21 -4.05
CA ALA A 916 19.28 -26.24 -4.81
C ALA A 916 19.61 -24.90 -5.49
N ASN A 917 18.61 -24.13 -5.91
CA ASN A 917 18.85 -22.79 -6.48
C ASN A 917 19.47 -21.84 -5.45
N PHE A 918 19.00 -21.86 -4.20
CA PHE A 918 19.56 -21.03 -3.13
C PHE A 918 20.97 -21.48 -2.75
N ALA A 919 21.28 -22.77 -2.88
CA ALA A 919 22.63 -23.30 -2.68
C ALA A 919 23.64 -22.84 -3.76
N GLU A 920 23.20 -22.39 -4.94
CA GLU A 920 24.09 -21.83 -5.98
C GLU A 920 24.57 -20.42 -5.64
N PHE A 921 23.76 -19.61 -4.93
CA PHE A 921 24.15 -18.28 -4.43
C PHE A 921 24.89 -18.35 -3.08
N GLY A 922 24.72 -19.43 -2.32
CA GLY A 922 25.45 -19.65 -1.06
C GLY A 922 25.06 -18.65 0.04
N GLU A 923 26.04 -17.88 0.54
CA GLU A 923 25.82 -16.80 1.51
C GLU A 923 25.61 -15.41 0.84
N ASN A 924 25.62 -15.32 -0.50
CA ASN A 924 25.37 -14.08 -1.24
C ASN A 924 23.87 -13.75 -1.25
N THR A 925 23.36 -13.31 -0.10
CA THR A 925 21.99 -12.84 0.08
C THR A 925 22.01 -11.51 0.84
N SER A 926 21.62 -10.41 0.19
CA SER A 926 21.53 -9.09 0.82
C SER A 926 20.08 -8.71 1.16
N PRO A 927 19.83 -8.04 2.29
CA PRO A 927 18.50 -7.58 2.66
C PRO A 927 18.08 -6.34 1.86
N LEU A 928 16.89 -6.38 1.26
CA LEU A 928 16.20 -5.23 0.70
C LEU A 928 15.09 -4.80 1.67
N TYR A 929 15.48 -4.09 2.73
CA TYR A 929 14.61 -3.72 3.85
C TYR A 929 14.14 -2.27 3.83
N THR A 930 14.72 -1.42 2.99
CA THR A 930 14.35 -0.01 2.81
C THR A 930 14.29 0.33 1.33
N SER A 931 13.64 1.44 0.94
CA SER A 931 13.69 1.92 -0.45
C SER A 931 15.00 2.65 -0.83
N ALA A 932 16.04 2.62 0.00
CA ALA A 932 17.34 3.19 -0.31
C ALA A 932 18.23 2.21 -1.10
N VAL A 933 18.56 2.57 -2.35
CA VAL A 933 19.31 1.72 -3.28
C VAL A 933 20.45 2.45 -3.96
N THR A 934 21.47 1.71 -4.39
CA THR A 934 22.52 2.20 -5.30
C THR A 934 22.42 1.47 -6.64
N VAL A 935 22.24 2.22 -7.73
CA VAL A 935 22.21 1.71 -9.11
C VAL A 935 23.34 2.36 -9.89
N GLY A 936 24.23 1.58 -10.50
CA GLY A 936 25.31 2.11 -11.35
C GLY A 936 26.28 3.08 -10.65
N GLY A 937 26.38 3.03 -9.31
CA GLY A 937 27.21 3.94 -8.50
C GLY A 937 26.53 5.25 -8.08
N VAL A 938 25.24 5.45 -8.42
CA VAL A 938 24.42 6.56 -7.93
C VAL A 938 23.45 6.05 -6.86
N SER A 939 23.32 6.79 -5.76
CA SER A 939 22.37 6.48 -4.69
C SER A 939 21.02 7.14 -4.95
N TYR A 940 19.95 6.40 -4.67
CA TYR A 940 18.56 6.81 -4.87
C TYR A 940 17.70 6.43 -3.65
N ILE A 941 16.57 7.10 -3.51
CA ILE A 941 15.43 6.63 -2.72
C ILE A 941 14.29 6.31 -3.68
N GLY A 942 13.71 5.11 -3.56
CA GLY A 942 12.47 4.75 -4.24
C GLY A 942 11.27 5.45 -3.59
N VAL A 943 10.47 6.13 -4.42
CA VAL A 943 9.21 6.80 -4.07
C VAL A 943 8.16 6.44 -5.11
N ASP A 944 7.08 5.79 -4.67
CA ASP A 944 5.88 5.46 -5.48
C ASP A 944 6.16 4.79 -6.85
N GLY A 945 7.26 4.03 -6.94
CA GLY A 945 7.64 3.28 -8.13
C GLY A 945 8.74 3.93 -8.98
N GLU A 946 9.18 5.15 -8.62
CA GLU A 946 10.28 5.86 -9.26
C GLU A 946 11.48 6.03 -8.32
N LEU A 947 12.69 6.00 -8.87
CA LEU A 947 13.93 6.29 -8.16
C LEU A 947 14.23 7.79 -8.22
N VAL A 948 14.33 8.45 -7.07
CA VAL A 948 14.75 9.85 -6.96
C VAL A 948 16.23 9.92 -6.55
N PRO A 949 17.12 10.55 -7.34
CA PRO A 949 18.55 10.58 -7.08
C PRO A 949 18.92 11.59 -5.98
N PHE A 950 19.99 11.32 -5.22
CA PHE A 950 20.64 12.35 -4.43
C PHE A 950 21.40 13.35 -5.31
N ALA A 951 21.39 14.63 -4.92
CA ALA A 951 22.08 15.70 -5.64
C ALA A 951 23.61 15.52 -5.61
N THR A 952 24.17 14.98 -4.51
CA THR A 952 25.58 14.59 -4.40
C THR A 952 25.76 13.36 -3.47
N PRO A 953 26.89 12.63 -3.57
CA PRO A 953 27.21 11.53 -2.65
C PRO A 953 27.34 11.96 -1.19
N GLU A 954 27.79 13.19 -0.92
CA GLU A 954 27.90 13.75 0.43
C GLU A 954 26.52 13.90 1.09
N TYR A 955 25.49 14.30 0.32
CA TYR A 955 24.12 14.30 0.83
C TYR A 955 23.64 12.88 1.11
N ALA A 956 23.85 11.90 0.23
CA ALA A 956 23.49 10.51 0.51
C ALA A 956 24.16 9.99 1.80
N ALA A 957 25.44 10.34 2.02
CA ALA A 957 26.17 9.97 3.24
C ALA A 957 25.63 10.62 4.52
N ALA A 958 25.06 11.83 4.44
CA ALA A 958 24.48 12.53 5.60
C ALA A 958 23.28 11.77 6.22
N PHE A 959 22.56 10.98 5.40
CA PHE A 959 21.45 10.14 5.84
C PHE A 959 21.93 8.85 6.51
N GLY A 960 23.20 8.44 6.38
CA GLY A 960 23.74 7.27 7.08
C GLY A 960 22.97 5.95 6.84
N LEU A 961 22.29 5.84 5.69
CA LEU A 961 21.50 4.68 5.30
C LEU A 961 22.40 3.59 4.71
N ASP A 962 22.07 2.33 4.98
CA ASP A 962 22.62 1.18 4.26
C ASP A 962 21.88 1.04 2.91
N PHE A 963 22.52 1.48 1.82
CA PHE A 963 21.96 1.42 0.47
C PHE A 963 22.16 0.02 -0.15
N ALA A 964 21.08 -0.67 -0.49
CA ALA A 964 21.15 -1.97 -1.17
C ALA A 964 21.69 -1.79 -2.60
N LEU A 965 22.67 -2.62 -3.00
CA LEU A 965 23.26 -2.54 -4.34
C LEU A 965 22.37 -3.28 -5.35
N ILE A 966 21.90 -2.58 -6.37
CA ILE A 966 21.09 -3.14 -7.46
C ILE A 966 21.99 -3.34 -8.69
N SER A 967 21.95 -4.53 -9.27
CA SER A 967 22.75 -4.86 -10.47
C SER A 967 22.29 -4.03 -11.68
N PRO A 968 23.15 -3.75 -12.66
CA PRO A 968 22.76 -2.99 -13.86
C PRO A 968 21.58 -3.60 -14.62
N GLU A 969 21.46 -4.94 -14.60
CA GLU A 969 20.39 -5.69 -15.27
C GLU A 969 19.03 -5.49 -14.59
N VAL A 970 19.00 -5.48 -13.25
CA VAL A 970 17.77 -5.17 -12.48
C VAL A 970 17.47 -3.67 -12.58
N GLY A 971 18.49 -2.83 -12.44
CA GLY A 971 18.38 -1.37 -12.51
C GLY A 971 17.84 -0.85 -13.84
N ALA A 972 18.12 -1.53 -14.96
CA ALA A 972 17.56 -1.20 -16.27
C ALA A 972 16.03 -1.39 -16.36
N GLY A 973 15.41 -2.13 -15.43
CA GLY A 973 13.97 -2.26 -15.30
C GLY A 973 13.32 -1.21 -14.38
N LEU A 974 14.12 -0.39 -13.68
CA LEU A 974 13.62 0.62 -12.74
C LEU A 974 13.45 1.98 -13.42
N THR A 975 12.39 2.70 -13.04
CA THR A 975 12.12 4.05 -13.56
C THR A 975 12.85 5.07 -12.69
N VAL A 976 13.70 5.91 -13.26
CA VAL A 976 14.25 7.09 -12.57
C VAL A 976 13.32 8.26 -12.79
N SER A 977 12.98 9.00 -11.73
CA SER A 977 12.02 10.11 -11.84
C SER A 977 12.54 11.21 -12.75
N ALA A 978 11.70 11.63 -13.69
CA ALA A 978 12.02 12.69 -14.65
C ALA A 978 11.56 14.09 -14.19
N THR A 979 10.85 14.18 -13.06
CA THR A 979 10.21 15.41 -12.57
C THR A 979 10.52 15.75 -11.12
N ALA A 980 11.01 14.79 -10.32
CA ALA A 980 11.44 15.05 -8.95
C ALA A 980 12.78 15.82 -8.90
N GLU A 981 12.90 16.76 -7.95
CA GLU A 981 14.16 17.43 -7.65
C GLU A 981 15.16 16.49 -6.96
N PRO A 982 16.47 16.56 -7.24
CA PRO A 982 17.46 15.72 -6.57
C PRO A 982 17.58 15.99 -5.07
N ILE A 983 17.68 14.92 -4.27
CA ILE A 983 17.61 14.95 -2.80
C ILE A 983 18.86 15.61 -2.18
N THR A 984 18.65 16.53 -1.23
CA THR A 984 19.72 17.18 -0.43
C THR A 984 19.68 16.71 1.03
N ASP A 985 20.52 17.27 1.90
CA ASP A 985 20.43 17.07 3.36
C ASP A 985 19.14 17.67 3.98
N ARG A 986 18.35 18.45 3.23
CA ARG A 986 17.10 19.06 3.68
C ARG A 986 15.88 18.42 3.04
N VAL A 987 15.09 17.73 3.86
CA VAL A 987 13.93 16.93 3.45
C VAL A 987 12.76 17.08 4.41
N PHE A 988 11.54 16.91 3.91
CA PHE A 988 10.34 16.88 4.74
C PHE A 988 10.11 15.49 5.32
N GLY A 989 9.74 15.43 6.60
CA GLY A 989 9.26 14.20 7.22
C GLY A 989 7.82 13.86 6.78
N PRO A 990 7.33 12.63 7.05
CA PRO A 990 5.93 12.27 6.84
C PRO A 990 4.94 13.13 7.64
N ASP A 991 5.41 13.84 8.66
CA ASP A 991 4.68 14.79 9.50
C ASP A 991 4.62 16.22 8.92
N GLY A 992 5.31 16.48 7.81
CA GLY A 992 5.43 17.80 7.19
C GLY A 992 6.45 18.72 7.87
N THR A 993 7.16 18.26 8.89
CA THR A 993 8.27 19.00 9.51
C THR A 993 9.48 18.97 8.56
N LEU A 994 10.17 20.10 8.40
CA LEU A 994 11.44 20.13 7.68
C LEU A 994 12.55 19.58 8.59
N TYR A 995 13.35 18.64 8.09
CA TYR A 995 14.50 18.07 8.78
C TYR A 995 15.80 18.36 8.04
N VAL A 996 16.89 18.49 8.80
CA VAL A 996 18.27 18.38 8.30
C VAL A 996 18.79 16.98 8.66
N ALA A 997 19.16 16.20 7.65
CA ALA A 997 19.83 14.92 7.82
C ALA A 997 21.32 15.15 8.10
N LYS A 998 21.83 14.55 9.18
CA LYS A 998 23.24 14.62 9.52
C LYS A 998 23.69 13.39 10.30
N ASP A 999 24.77 12.76 9.86
CA ASP A 999 25.40 11.60 10.52
C ASP A 999 24.39 10.47 10.88
N GLY A 1000 23.37 10.26 10.04
CA GLY A 1000 22.30 9.27 10.28
C GLY A 1000 21.18 9.70 11.23
N VAL A 1001 21.09 11.00 11.56
CA VAL A 1001 20.10 11.59 12.47
C VAL A 1001 19.33 12.69 11.73
N LEU A 1002 17.99 12.69 11.85
CA LEU A 1002 17.13 13.76 11.34
C LEU A 1002 16.91 14.80 12.44
N HIS A 1003 17.43 16.01 12.24
CA HIS A 1003 17.25 17.14 13.16
C HIS A 1003 16.09 18.02 12.69
N PRO A 1004 15.00 18.17 13.47
CA PRO A 1004 13.89 19.02 13.07
C PRO A 1004 14.32 20.49 13.04
N VAL A 1005 13.96 21.20 11.97
CA VAL A 1005 14.23 22.63 11.81
C VAL A 1005 13.19 23.42 12.61
N ASP A 1006 13.65 24.12 13.64
CA ASP A 1006 12.81 25.02 14.44
C ASP A 1006 13.07 26.48 14.02
N PRO A 1007 12.13 27.14 13.31
CA PRO A 1007 12.31 28.53 12.88
C PRO A 1007 12.36 29.52 14.05
N SER A 1008 11.96 29.14 15.27
CA SER A 1008 12.09 29.96 16.47
C SER A 1008 13.51 29.96 17.05
N LEU A 1009 14.36 29.00 16.67
CA LEU A 1009 15.79 28.95 17.02
C LEU A 1009 16.67 29.80 16.11
N ALA A 1010 16.14 30.32 15.01
CA ALA A 1010 16.85 31.24 14.12
C ALA A 1010 17.11 32.58 14.83
N THR A 1011 18.35 32.82 15.28
CA THR A 1011 18.76 34.13 15.76
C THR A 1011 18.62 35.16 14.64
N PRO A 1012 17.91 36.29 14.84
CA PRO A 1012 17.72 37.27 13.79
C PRO A 1012 19.06 37.86 13.37
N VAL A 1013 19.47 37.57 12.13
CA VAL A 1013 20.63 38.22 11.52
C VAL A 1013 20.25 39.67 11.23
N VAL A 1014 20.62 40.56 12.16
CA VAL A 1014 20.58 42.00 11.92
C VAL A 1014 21.69 42.32 10.93
N THR A 1015 21.32 42.49 9.66
CA THR A 1015 22.21 43.07 8.65
C THR A 1015 22.41 44.56 8.96
N GLU A 1016 23.40 44.87 9.81
CA GLU A 1016 23.81 46.25 10.08
C GLU A 1016 24.37 46.89 8.80
N THR A 1017 23.57 47.76 8.17
CA THR A 1017 24.04 48.60 7.07
C THR A 1017 24.57 49.93 7.60
N ALA A 1018 25.88 49.98 7.88
CA ALA A 1018 26.68 51.21 8.00
C ALA A 1018 28.13 50.89 7.58
N THR A 1019 28.83 51.70 6.77
CA THR A 1019 29.26 53.04 7.18
C THR A 1019 29.72 53.92 6.00
N ALA A 1020 29.02 55.05 5.81
CA ALA A 1020 29.45 56.43 5.45
C ALA A 1020 30.47 56.79 4.33
N THR A 1021 30.28 58.05 3.84
CA THR A 1021 31.22 59.04 3.23
C THR A 1021 30.93 59.32 1.74
N ALA A 1022 30.64 60.55 1.25
CA ALA A 1022 30.58 61.91 1.83
C ALA A 1022 29.53 62.82 1.14
N GLU A 1023 29.25 63.96 1.79
CA GLU A 1023 28.50 65.14 1.30
C GLU A 1023 29.29 65.96 0.23
N PRO A 1024 28.72 66.94 -0.52
CA PRO A 1024 28.15 68.18 0.06
C PRO A 1024 26.91 68.84 -0.64
N THR A 1025 26.04 69.48 0.16
CA THR A 1025 25.19 70.71 -0.06
C THR A 1025 24.51 71.02 -1.43
N GLU A 1026 23.36 71.72 -1.53
CA GLU A 1026 22.84 72.83 -0.70
C GLU A 1026 21.29 73.08 -0.81
N THR A 1027 20.73 73.74 0.23
CA THR A 1027 19.49 74.59 0.27
C THR A 1027 18.07 74.04 0.03
N GLY A 1028 17.16 74.33 1.00
CA GLY A 1028 15.74 74.61 0.72
C GLY A 1028 14.70 74.09 1.73
N ALA A 1029 14.35 74.89 2.75
CA ALA A 1029 13.23 74.64 3.70
C ALA A 1029 12.00 75.52 3.35
N PRO A 1030 10.84 75.48 4.08
CA PRO A 1030 10.37 74.56 5.14
C PRO A 1030 8.92 74.03 4.94
N ALA A 1031 8.44 73.22 5.90
CA ALA A 1031 7.01 72.89 6.13
C ALA A 1031 6.20 74.09 6.73
N PRO A 1032 4.93 73.92 7.17
CA PRO A 1032 4.74 73.49 8.58
C PRO A 1032 3.42 72.74 8.94
N THR A 1033 3.45 72.04 10.10
CA THR A 1033 2.42 71.91 11.21
C THR A 1033 0.91 71.77 10.89
N ASP A 1034 0.05 71.13 11.69
CA ASP A 1034 0.02 70.45 13.02
C ASP A 1034 -1.21 69.51 12.96
N GLY A 1035 -1.51 68.54 13.83
CA GLY A 1035 -0.96 68.08 15.11
C GLY A 1035 -2.03 67.21 15.81
N THR A 1036 -1.63 66.37 16.78
CA THR A 1036 -2.35 65.95 18.03
C THR A 1036 -3.89 65.68 18.06
N GLU A 1037 -4.46 64.74 18.82
CA GLU A 1037 -4.01 63.58 19.62
C GLU A 1037 -5.28 62.82 20.12
N GLU A 1038 -5.10 61.72 20.87
CA GLU A 1038 -6.08 61.11 21.81
C GLU A 1038 -7.41 60.48 21.31
N THR A 1039 -7.33 59.15 21.14
CA THR A 1039 -8.17 58.08 21.73
C THR A 1039 -8.86 58.36 23.09
N PRO A 1040 -9.72 57.46 23.65
CA PRO A 1040 -10.38 56.25 23.11
C PRO A 1040 -11.89 56.09 23.52
N ALA A 1041 -12.46 54.92 23.18
CA ALA A 1041 -13.55 54.23 23.92
C ALA A 1041 -14.99 54.82 23.86
N ALA A 1042 -16.06 54.02 23.98
CA ALA A 1042 -16.24 52.58 23.76
C ALA A 1042 -17.76 52.24 23.67
N ASP A 1043 -18.03 51.03 23.18
CA ASP A 1043 -19.13 50.16 23.59
C ASP A 1043 -20.54 50.30 22.96
N ALA A 1044 -21.16 49.11 22.84
CA ALA A 1044 -22.58 48.78 22.89
C ALA A 1044 -23.57 49.32 21.83
N SER A 1045 -23.98 48.35 20.99
CA SER A 1045 -25.35 47.78 21.03
C SER A 1045 -26.39 48.24 19.99
N GLN A 1046 -26.59 47.33 19.03
CA GLN A 1046 -27.88 46.82 18.52
C GLN A 1046 -28.91 47.80 17.91
N GLY A 1047 -29.34 47.50 16.67
CA GLY A 1047 -30.47 48.20 16.05
C GLY A 1047 -30.75 47.90 14.57
N GLU A 1048 -30.78 46.63 14.16
CA GLU A 1048 -31.65 46.24 13.02
C GLU A 1048 -33.13 46.42 13.40
N PRO A 1049 -34.12 46.44 12.46
CA PRO A 1049 -34.05 46.16 11.01
C PRO A 1049 -34.54 47.39 10.18
N THR A 1050 -34.81 47.41 8.87
CA THR A 1050 -35.67 46.49 8.08
C THR A 1050 -35.65 46.83 6.58
N ALA A 1051 -35.65 45.78 5.75
CA ALA A 1051 -36.43 45.60 4.51
C ALA A 1051 -36.42 46.64 3.35
N THR A 1052 -35.74 46.24 2.26
CA THR A 1052 -36.36 45.81 0.98
C THR A 1052 -36.73 46.82 -0.13
N ALA A 1053 -36.30 46.45 -1.35
CA ALA A 1053 -36.77 46.80 -2.71
C ALA A 1053 -36.41 48.18 -3.32
N ASP A 1054 -35.43 48.19 -4.24
CA ASP A 1054 -35.59 48.11 -5.72
C ASP A 1054 -36.92 48.59 -6.37
N PRO A 1055 -36.97 48.94 -7.69
CA PRO A 1055 -35.91 48.97 -8.70
C PRO A 1055 -35.94 50.19 -9.68
N THR A 1056 -35.10 50.16 -10.73
CA THR A 1056 -35.41 50.48 -12.16
C THR A 1056 -34.43 51.44 -12.87
N ALA A 1057 -33.44 50.84 -13.55
CA ALA A 1057 -32.94 51.07 -14.92
C ALA A 1057 -33.06 52.45 -15.65
N THR A 1058 -31.98 52.83 -16.37
CA THR A 1058 -31.88 52.95 -17.86
C THR A 1058 -30.92 54.05 -18.37
N ALA A 1059 -29.69 53.65 -18.69
CA ALA A 1059 -28.93 53.85 -19.94
C ALA A 1059 -28.51 55.24 -20.55
N THR A 1060 -27.30 55.18 -21.16
CA THR A 1060 -26.75 55.90 -22.34
C THR A 1060 -26.41 57.41 -22.26
N GLU A 1061 -25.12 57.77 -22.38
CA GLU A 1061 -24.48 58.21 -23.67
C GLU A 1061 -22.96 58.48 -23.55
N GLU A 1062 -22.25 58.13 -24.63
CA GLU A 1062 -20.87 58.54 -25.01
C GLU A 1062 -20.87 60.00 -25.55
N PRO A 1063 -19.75 60.71 -25.94
CA PRO A 1063 -18.59 60.15 -26.68
C PRO A 1063 -17.17 60.83 -26.55
N VAL A 1064 -16.16 60.08 -27.02
CA VAL A 1064 -15.01 60.48 -27.91
C VAL A 1064 -14.06 61.65 -27.53
N GLU A 1065 -12.74 61.36 -27.42
CA GLU A 1065 -11.71 61.81 -28.40
C GLU A 1065 -10.32 61.11 -28.19
N THR A 1066 -9.66 60.75 -29.29
CA THR A 1066 -8.24 60.38 -29.42
C THR A 1066 -7.54 61.49 -30.23
N PRO A 1067 -6.25 61.84 -29.98
CA PRO A 1067 -5.13 61.22 -30.71
C PRO A 1067 -3.85 61.01 -29.85
N THR A 1068 -3.08 59.92 -30.03
CA THR A 1068 -1.91 59.77 -30.95
C THR A 1068 -0.68 60.63 -30.61
N GLU A 1069 0.45 60.00 -30.23
CA GLU A 1069 1.74 60.06 -30.96
C GLU A 1069 2.85 59.21 -30.28
N THR A 1070 3.40 58.25 -31.04
CA THR A 1070 4.79 57.77 -30.88
C THR A 1070 5.72 58.75 -31.63
N PRO A 1071 7.01 58.90 -31.28
CA PRO A 1071 8.00 58.16 -32.08
C PRO A 1071 9.33 57.79 -31.36
N ALA A 1072 10.07 56.86 -31.99
CA ALA A 1072 11.53 56.90 -32.19
C ALA A 1072 12.52 56.78 -30.98
N GLU A 1073 13.76 56.30 -31.13
CA GLU A 1073 14.37 55.31 -32.05
C GLU A 1073 15.83 55.00 -31.57
N THR A 1074 16.33 53.79 -31.83
CA THR A 1074 17.75 53.38 -32.09
C THR A 1074 18.96 54.11 -31.47
N ALA A 1075 19.87 53.32 -30.86
CA ALA A 1075 21.22 52.96 -31.37
C ALA A 1075 22.03 52.27 -30.22
N ALA A 1076 22.54 51.03 -30.30
CA ALA A 1076 23.44 50.36 -31.27
C ALA A 1076 24.93 50.76 -31.14
N ALA A 1077 25.77 49.84 -30.61
CA ALA A 1077 27.05 49.37 -31.20
C ALA A 1077 27.96 48.59 -30.21
N ASP A 1078 28.36 47.39 -30.66
CA ASP A 1078 29.50 46.51 -30.33
C ASP A 1078 30.60 46.94 -29.32
N ALA A 1079 31.06 45.98 -28.49
CA ALA A 1079 32.33 45.27 -28.76
C ALA A 1079 32.59 44.06 -27.83
N GLN A 1080 33.27 43.06 -28.42
CA GLN A 1080 33.81 41.80 -27.90
C GLN A 1080 34.44 41.80 -26.49
N GLY A 1081 34.30 40.65 -25.79
CA GLY A 1081 35.06 40.32 -24.58
C GLY A 1081 34.86 38.84 -24.20
N ASP A 1082 35.72 37.97 -24.74
CA ASP A 1082 35.88 36.58 -24.29
C ASP A 1082 36.55 36.56 -22.91
N GLU A 1083 35.87 36.02 -21.89
CA GLU A 1083 36.52 35.35 -20.76
C GLU A 1083 35.48 34.59 -19.91
N THR A 1084 35.70 33.28 -19.75
CA THR A 1084 34.95 32.42 -18.84
C THR A 1084 35.47 32.57 -17.41
N PRO A 1085 34.62 32.88 -16.42
CA PRO A 1085 34.83 32.42 -15.06
C PRO A 1085 33.89 31.24 -14.78
N THR A 1086 34.50 30.09 -14.50
CA THR A 1086 33.83 28.93 -13.92
C THR A 1086 33.15 29.35 -12.61
N ALA A 1087 31.83 29.48 -12.62
CA ALA A 1087 31.07 29.53 -11.39
C ALA A 1087 30.98 28.11 -10.83
N GLU A 1088 31.53 27.90 -9.64
CA GLU A 1088 31.19 26.73 -8.82
C GLU A 1088 29.67 26.68 -8.66
N PRO A 1089 29.02 25.50 -8.66
CA PRO A 1089 27.63 25.41 -8.27
C PRO A 1089 27.51 25.87 -6.82
N THR A 1090 26.95 27.06 -6.61
CA THR A 1090 26.54 27.51 -5.27
C THR A 1090 25.56 26.48 -4.74
N ALA A 1091 25.98 25.74 -3.70
CA ALA A 1091 25.10 24.84 -2.98
C ALA A 1091 23.94 25.66 -2.39
N THR A 1092 22.78 25.59 -3.04
CA THR A 1092 21.55 26.19 -2.54
C THR A 1092 21.14 25.44 -1.28
N SER A 1093 21.28 26.09 -0.12
CA SER A 1093 20.84 25.57 1.18
C SER A 1093 19.30 25.59 1.34
N GLU A 1094 18.57 25.59 0.24
CA GLU A 1094 17.13 25.59 0.20
C GLU A 1094 16.61 24.15 0.29
N PRO A 1095 15.51 23.91 1.01
CA PRO A 1095 14.96 22.57 1.16
C PRO A 1095 14.45 22.06 -0.18
N THR A 1096 14.74 20.80 -0.50
CA THR A 1096 14.05 20.13 -1.60
C THR A 1096 12.58 19.95 -1.26
N THR A 1097 11.70 19.85 -2.27
CA THR A 1097 10.31 19.43 -2.04
C THR A 1097 10.19 17.93 -1.70
N PHE A 1098 11.31 17.23 -1.48
CA PHE A 1098 11.34 15.80 -1.25
C PHE A 1098 10.83 15.44 0.15
N GLN A 1099 9.86 14.54 0.21
CA GLN A 1099 9.30 14.02 1.45
C GLN A 1099 9.73 12.57 1.66
N LEU A 1100 10.30 12.27 2.83
CA LEU A 1100 10.67 10.91 3.21
C LEU A 1100 9.43 10.02 3.35
N SER A 1101 9.51 8.81 2.82
CA SER A 1101 8.48 7.78 3.02
C SER A 1101 8.36 7.40 4.52
N ARG A 1102 7.19 6.93 4.96
CA ARG A 1102 6.99 6.51 6.37
C ARG A 1102 7.91 5.37 6.80
N GLU A 1103 8.24 4.48 5.86
CA GLU A 1103 9.20 3.39 6.05
C GLU A 1103 10.58 3.97 6.33
N LEU A 1104 11.12 4.74 5.38
CA LEU A 1104 12.48 5.25 5.45
C LEU A 1104 12.66 6.21 6.62
N PHE A 1105 11.70 7.10 6.88
CA PHE A 1105 11.70 8.00 8.04
C PHE A 1105 11.77 7.25 9.38
N SER A 1106 11.17 6.05 9.47
CA SER A 1106 11.17 5.25 10.70
C SER A 1106 12.53 4.61 11.03
N THR A 1107 13.46 4.57 10.07
CA THR A 1107 14.83 4.09 10.27
C THR A 1107 15.72 5.10 11.01
N PHE A 1108 15.37 6.38 10.95
CA PHE A 1108 16.16 7.47 11.53
C PHE A 1108 15.93 7.65 13.02
N ARG A 1109 16.98 8.10 13.71
CA ARG A 1109 16.83 8.75 15.02
C ARG A 1109 16.47 10.21 14.79
N ILE A 1110 15.54 10.72 15.59
CA ILE A 1110 15.23 12.15 15.62
C ILE A 1110 16.16 12.84 16.62
N GLY A 1111 16.90 13.84 16.16
CA GLY A 1111 17.84 14.63 16.96
C GLY A 1111 17.17 15.81 17.68
N GLU A 1112 17.97 16.56 18.45
CA GLU A 1112 17.50 17.84 19.00
C GLU A 1112 17.23 18.86 17.88
N PRO A 1113 16.26 19.79 18.03
CA PRO A 1113 15.96 20.78 17.00
C PRO A 1113 17.14 21.70 16.70
N VAL A 1114 17.25 22.10 15.43
CA VAL A 1114 18.31 22.98 14.93
C VAL A 1114 17.74 24.26 14.32
N ALA A 1115 18.52 25.33 14.31
CA ALA A 1115 18.19 26.54 13.56
C ALA A 1115 18.23 26.25 12.04
N GLY A 1116 17.22 26.75 11.33
CA GLY A 1116 17.04 26.59 9.88
C GLY A 1116 17.96 27.44 9.01
#